data_AF-A0A2B4RHT5-F1
#
_entry.id   AF-A0A2B4RHT5-F1
#
_cell.length_a   1.000
_cell.length_b   1.000
_cell.length_c   1.000
_cell.angle_alpha   90.00
_cell.angle_beta   90.00
_cell.angle_gamma   90.00
#
_symmetry.space_group_name_H-M   'P 1'
#
loop_
_entity.id
_entity.type
_entity.pdbx_description
1 polymer ?
#
loop_
_entity_poly.entity_id
_entity_poly.type
_entity_poly.pdbx_seq_one_letter_code
_entity_poly.pdbx_strand_id
1 'polypeptide(L)'
;MAGKKQRSSYRPKRKGKGFGGSKRKGKLGENTPLAAAIIDRETPSTSHEEPDLSDSECAQPLSSSAKKMKLYHSPDESSKCLDDESTEQCEATGYRLINLESLSSVLSEAHECEEANIILQENESGRAGLKSDLTITCSACDESISFQTSANITKRGKSFDVNKRAVYHSLESGTGYEGLASFCGIMNMPCMSTSAYQKQVDSILEVVEDYTKEELTQAGQRLRNIVLDENPDLDKDDTLDVAVSFDGTWAKRGFTSLTGVVFAISVDSGEVLDYTVLSKACQKCSLKQSKCEGDDERFQEWRREHLASGECDINFNGSSPAMEAEGASILWRRSIELHNMHYKWMVSDGDSKAFNTVENVYDDCKVIKLDCVGHVQKRMGKHLLNLKARTKGKLEDGKPIGGRGRLTETKIKKLQKYYGLAIRQNTIKKSNPTDREVDVSIYTMKKNIIAILNHSVKTQDPAKQHRFCPLGETSWCKWQQDVTTATKTYKDDDCLPEVFLELLRPTFMTLSDTKLLERCIRGTTQNPNECINEKETNMANGCVLLRSALEVDGKSFDVVLSGTSISWGHVGIEESGLGSAFFKKTLPLSEVFAVVPHKLRTVPSTEGEIELTSLRSSSFYVYAVKRTRKHKWREKLFVFDCHDECLCEEWIDSIKSILSGFNRPKRLLVFINPIGGRRLGCKIYTEQVQPLFELANIKVDLIVTERANHAKDYLLKEALEKIDGVISVGGDGMFHEVLNGLVIRAQQDAMLDSTSYNFQPIPLNLPIGIIPAGSTDAIAFCTTGNNDPVTSALHIILGDNQPLDVCSVKRKNEVLRYNVAMAAYGFFGDVMQDSEKLRWMGPKRYDVSGFKKFMSNRGYDGTVTFLPAQTGENAPRDRTRCRSGCNVCNDFCDSGQQRDPQQSTTGWQSRRGPFISVIGANISCACAKSPEGLSPSAHLADGCLDLILVRHTSRLQYLRHMIRISSKADQFNFDFVEIHRVREFYFRPLSEDSEPGDENDGIEETGTRDDDEERLAAKTSSVTSRPRARSVWNVDGELVTHPAIHIKVHRHLIRLFARGIEECDDTPSCTVCRRR
;
A
#
# COMPACT_ATOMS: atom_id res chain seq x y z
N MET A 1 54.10 -28.93 1.69
CA MET A 1 54.95 -29.35 2.82
C MET A 1 54.07 -29.90 3.93
N ALA A 2 54.58 -30.92 4.62
CA ALA A 2 53.84 -31.85 5.46
C ALA A 2 53.35 -31.29 6.81
N GLY A 3 52.19 -31.79 7.25
CA GLY A 3 51.86 -32.23 8.61
C GLY A 3 51.92 -31.27 9.79
N LYS A 4 50.79 -31.12 10.52
CA LYS A 4 50.53 -31.89 11.76
C LYS A 4 49.13 -31.61 12.31
N LYS A 5 48.40 -32.70 12.61
CA LYS A 5 47.19 -32.73 13.44
C LYS A 5 47.58 -32.79 14.92
N GLN A 6 46.82 -32.14 15.80
CA GLN A 6 46.58 -32.65 17.15
C GLN A 6 45.10 -32.50 17.53
N ARG A 7 44.52 -33.62 17.98
CA ARG A 7 43.20 -33.76 18.62
C ARG A 7 43.37 -33.61 20.14
N SER A 8 42.32 -33.13 20.82
CA SER A 8 41.93 -33.47 22.20
C SER A 8 40.89 -32.44 22.66
N SER A 9 39.84 -32.67 23.44
CA SER A 9 39.08 -33.85 23.88
C SER A 9 37.86 -33.27 24.63
N TYR A 10 36.73 -33.96 24.56
CA TYR A 10 35.47 -33.57 25.22
C TYR A 10 35.34 -34.36 26.53
N ARG A 11 35.02 -33.71 27.66
CA ARG A 11 34.48 -34.37 28.87
C ARG A 11 33.51 -33.47 29.67
N PRO A 12 32.54 -34.06 30.42
CA PRO A 12 31.26 -33.42 30.75
C PRO A 12 30.96 -33.27 32.27
N LYS A 13 29.79 -32.63 32.54
CA LYS A 13 28.91 -32.63 33.75
C LYS A 13 29.30 -31.78 34.97
N ARG A 14 28.29 -31.06 35.51
CA ARG A 14 27.70 -31.35 36.85
C ARG A 14 26.31 -30.72 37.08
N LYS A 15 25.41 -31.53 37.67
CA LYS A 15 24.12 -31.18 38.27
C LYS A 15 24.31 -30.89 39.77
N GLY A 16 23.44 -30.08 40.38
CA GLY A 16 22.89 -30.36 41.72
C GLY A 16 22.75 -29.22 42.74
N LYS A 17 21.47 -28.91 43.09
CA LYS A 17 20.86 -28.51 44.39
C LYS A 17 21.35 -27.21 45.08
N GLY A 18 20.55 -26.38 45.77
CA GLY A 18 19.16 -26.43 46.27
C GLY A 18 19.13 -26.12 47.78
N PHE A 19 18.51 -25.01 48.20
CA PHE A 19 18.01 -24.65 49.56
C PHE A 19 17.03 -23.47 49.35
N GLY A 20 15.84 -23.33 49.93
CA GLY A 20 15.21 -23.93 51.09
C GLY A 20 14.58 -22.77 51.90
N GLY A 21 13.24 -22.63 51.88
CA GLY A 21 12.51 -21.58 52.59
C GLY A 21 11.05 -21.97 52.83
N SER A 22 10.81 -22.69 53.92
CA SER A 22 9.51 -23.14 54.41
C SER A 22 8.63 -22.01 54.98
N LYS A 23 7.31 -22.11 54.85
CA LYS A 23 6.37 -22.11 55.99
C LYS A 23 4.95 -22.62 55.62
N ARG A 24 4.71 -23.85 56.09
CA ARG A 24 3.53 -24.49 56.70
C ARG A 24 2.07 -24.14 56.30
N LYS A 25 1.35 -25.25 56.08
CA LYS A 25 -0.11 -25.48 56.06
C LYS A 25 -0.80 -25.20 57.41
N GLY A 26 -2.09 -24.84 57.33
CA GLY A 26 -3.13 -25.07 58.34
C GLY A 26 -4.44 -25.45 57.62
N LYS A 27 -5.22 -26.39 58.17
CA LYS A 27 -6.32 -27.13 57.55
C LYS A 27 -7.64 -26.91 58.34
N LEU A 28 -8.76 -27.05 57.63
CA LEU A 28 -10.12 -27.49 58.02
C LEU A 28 -11.12 -26.54 58.73
N GLY A 29 -12.37 -26.57 58.22
CA GLY A 29 -13.61 -26.26 58.95
C GLY A 29 -14.78 -25.87 58.03
N GLU A 30 -15.69 -26.81 57.74
CA GLU A 30 -16.99 -26.60 57.05
C GLU A 30 -18.01 -25.90 57.98
N ASN A 31 -18.92 -25.07 57.41
CA ASN A 31 -20.39 -25.10 57.62
C ASN A 31 -21.09 -23.83 57.03
N THR A 32 -22.06 -24.07 56.15
CA THR A 32 -23.18 -23.21 55.69
C THR A 32 -24.23 -22.95 56.81
N PRO A 33 -25.36 -22.20 56.62
CA PRO A 33 -25.73 -21.13 55.67
C PRO A 33 -26.54 -19.94 56.32
N LEU A 34 -27.01 -19.01 55.46
CA LEU A 34 -28.35 -18.35 55.47
C LEU A 34 -28.50 -16.85 55.90
N ALA A 35 -29.11 -16.10 54.97
CA ALA A 35 -30.22 -15.14 55.12
C ALA A 35 -30.02 -13.64 55.45
N ALA A 36 -30.67 -12.84 54.56
CA ALA A 36 -31.52 -11.65 54.78
C ALA A 36 -30.88 -10.38 55.40
N ALA A 37 -30.72 -9.28 54.67
CA ALA A 37 -31.72 -8.28 54.22
C ALA A 37 -31.91 -7.11 55.22
N ILE A 38 -32.25 -5.93 54.66
CA ILE A 38 -32.91 -4.75 55.28
C ILE A 38 -31.96 -3.64 55.81
N ILE A 39 -31.90 -2.47 55.13
CA ILE A 39 -32.46 -1.13 55.50
C ILE A 39 -31.72 -0.56 56.74
N ASP A 40 -31.13 0.64 56.80
CA ASP A 40 -31.64 1.96 56.44
C ASP A 40 -30.53 3.03 56.40
N ARG A 41 -30.96 4.20 55.90
CA ARG A 41 -30.40 5.56 55.96
C ARG A 41 -29.71 5.94 57.28
N GLU A 42 -28.71 6.83 57.19
CA GLU A 42 -28.63 8.07 57.98
C GLU A 42 -27.50 8.99 57.46
N THR A 43 -27.89 10.16 56.92
CA THR A 43 -27.17 11.46 56.99
C THR A 43 -27.20 11.97 58.44
N PRO A 44 -26.41 12.98 58.93
CA PRO A 44 -25.92 14.23 58.31
C PRO A 44 -24.43 14.53 58.68
N SER A 45 -23.73 15.64 58.35
CA SER A 45 -24.03 17.05 58.62
C SER A 45 -22.97 17.97 58.01
N THR A 46 -23.46 18.93 57.21
CA THR A 46 -23.12 20.36 57.18
C THR A 46 -21.78 20.86 57.77
N SER A 47 -20.98 21.49 56.92
CA SER A 47 -20.62 22.92 57.10
C SER A 47 -20.20 23.51 55.77
N HIS A 48 -21.02 24.45 55.29
CA HIS A 48 -20.67 25.41 54.24
C HIS A 48 -19.60 26.36 54.75
N GLU A 49 -18.51 26.52 54.00
CA GLU A 49 -17.86 27.81 53.78
C GLU A 49 -17.39 27.83 52.32
N GLU A 50 -18.02 28.66 51.50
CA GLU A 50 -17.36 29.17 50.28
C GLU A 50 -16.27 30.15 50.71
N PRO A 51 -15.17 30.25 49.95
CA PRO A 51 -14.99 31.53 49.28
C PRO A 51 -14.42 31.45 47.85
N ASP A 52 -14.95 32.39 47.06
CA ASP A 52 -14.31 33.22 46.04
C ASP A 52 -13.52 32.61 44.88
N LEU A 53 -14.08 32.91 43.70
CA LEU A 53 -13.49 32.82 42.38
C LEU A 53 -12.43 33.91 42.20
N SER A 54 -11.20 33.48 41.93
CA SER A 54 -10.25 34.24 41.11
C SER A 54 -9.61 33.27 40.11
N ASP A 55 -9.79 33.56 38.82
CA ASP A 55 -9.15 32.84 37.72
C ASP A 55 -7.62 32.92 37.88
N SER A 56 -7.00 31.80 38.25
CA SER A 56 -5.57 31.57 38.08
C SER A 56 -5.37 30.34 37.22
N GLU A 57 -4.72 30.52 36.07
CA GLU A 57 -4.26 29.44 35.22
C GLU A 57 -3.25 28.60 36.01
N CYS A 58 -3.66 27.42 36.46
CA CYS A 58 -2.79 26.49 37.13
C CYS A 58 -1.99 25.71 36.07
N ALA A 59 -0.67 25.94 36.05
CA ALA A 59 0.29 25.10 35.33
C ALA A 59 0.04 23.62 35.68
N GLN A 60 -0.31 22.79 34.68
CA GLN A 60 -0.55 21.38 34.92
C GLN A 60 0.75 20.67 35.33
N PRO A 61 0.73 19.80 36.35
CA PRO A 61 1.89 19.03 36.73
C PRO A 61 2.28 18.07 35.60
N LEU A 62 3.59 17.97 35.33
CA LEU A 62 4.20 17.01 34.39
C LEU A 62 3.57 15.61 34.51
N SER A 63 3.13 15.07 33.37
CA SER A 63 2.53 13.74 33.30
C SER A 63 3.50 12.66 33.81
N SER A 64 2.96 11.58 34.36
CA SER A 64 3.74 10.42 34.81
C SER A 64 4.60 9.79 33.71
N SER A 65 4.25 10.03 32.44
CA SER A 65 5.01 9.59 31.26
C SER A 65 6.24 10.47 31.03
N ALA A 66 6.13 11.79 31.20
CA ALA A 66 7.27 12.72 31.14
C ALA A 66 8.27 12.45 32.28
N LYS A 67 7.77 12.17 33.49
CA LYS A 67 8.61 11.77 34.65
C LYS A 67 9.33 10.44 34.44
N LYS A 68 8.76 9.51 33.66
CA LYS A 68 9.38 8.20 33.34
C LYS A 68 10.49 8.27 32.29
N MET A 69 10.56 9.33 31.48
CA MET A 69 11.60 9.48 30.44
C MET A 69 12.96 9.99 30.97
N LYS A 70 13.12 10.29 32.28
CA LYS A 70 14.38 10.76 32.91
C LYS A 70 15.13 11.81 32.06
N LEU A 71 14.45 12.88 31.67
CA LEU A 71 15.10 14.07 31.15
C LEU A 71 15.02 15.16 32.23
N TYR A 72 16.21 15.54 32.70
CA TYR A 72 16.56 16.56 33.70
C TYR A 72 16.31 16.31 35.20
N HIS A 73 17.35 16.62 35.98
CA HIS A 73 17.36 16.87 37.41
C HIS A 73 17.07 18.35 37.64
N SER A 74 16.11 18.70 38.49
CA SER A 74 15.99 20.05 39.06
C SER A 74 16.85 20.13 40.32
N PRO A 75 17.67 21.18 40.52
CA PRO A 75 18.07 21.59 41.86
C PRO A 75 16.87 22.21 42.58
N ASP A 76 16.70 21.84 43.85
CA ASP A 76 15.88 22.57 44.82
C ASP A 76 16.53 23.94 45.07
N GLU A 77 15.84 25.04 44.80
CA GLU A 77 15.95 26.24 45.63
C GLU A 77 14.59 26.89 45.81
N SER A 78 14.22 27.05 47.08
CA SER A 78 13.05 27.76 47.55
C SER A 78 13.49 29.17 47.96
N SER A 79 13.00 30.22 47.29
CA SER A 79 12.96 31.56 47.90
C SER A 79 11.99 32.54 47.24
N LYS A 80 10.99 32.96 48.03
CA LYS A 80 10.38 34.30 48.14
C LYS A 80 9.81 34.98 46.88
N CYS A 81 8.48 35.09 46.84
CA CYS A 81 7.76 36.12 46.11
C CYS A 81 7.77 37.44 46.88
N LEU A 82 8.17 38.52 46.21
CA LEU A 82 7.69 39.89 46.44
C LEU A 82 7.14 40.37 45.11
N ASP A 83 6.01 41.07 45.18
CA ASP A 83 5.22 41.57 44.06
C ASP A 83 6.02 42.56 43.18
N ASP A 84 6.10 42.29 41.88
CA ASP A 84 6.36 43.34 40.88
C ASP A 84 5.81 42.90 39.50
N GLU A 85 5.04 43.79 38.85
CA GLU A 85 4.52 43.62 37.49
C GLU A 85 5.67 43.65 36.47
N SER A 86 6.33 42.51 36.29
CA SER A 86 7.26 42.29 35.19
C SER A 86 6.80 41.08 34.37
N THR A 87 6.68 41.27 33.06
CA THR A 87 6.36 40.20 32.10
C THR A 87 7.45 39.13 32.20
N GLU A 88 7.21 38.04 32.93
CA GLU A 88 8.22 37.00 33.13
C GLU A 88 8.52 36.30 31.80
N GLN A 89 9.67 36.63 31.21
CA GLN A 89 10.23 35.89 30.09
C GLN A 89 10.90 34.62 30.62
N CYS A 90 10.20 33.49 30.54
CA CYS A 90 10.78 32.20 30.90
C CYS A 90 11.59 31.60 29.73
N GLU A 91 12.66 30.87 30.07
CA GLU A 91 13.41 30.08 29.09
C GLU A 91 12.47 29.06 28.43
N ALA A 92 12.43 29.03 27.10
CA ALA A 92 11.48 28.20 26.37
C ALA A 92 11.80 26.71 26.57
N THR A 93 11.07 26.03 27.46
CA THR A 93 11.24 24.59 27.70
C THR A 93 10.13 23.76 27.01
N GLY A 94 10.48 22.54 26.58
CA GLY A 94 9.59 21.62 25.88
C GLY A 94 9.69 21.70 24.35
N TYR A 95 8.72 21.10 23.64
CA TYR A 95 8.72 21.07 22.17
C TYR A 95 7.74 22.12 21.62
N ARG A 96 8.06 22.74 20.48
CA ARG A 96 7.17 23.66 19.75
C ARG A 96 7.18 23.31 18.27
N LEU A 97 6.04 23.49 17.62
CA LEU A 97 5.92 23.39 16.17
C LEU A 97 6.22 24.77 15.58
N ILE A 98 7.24 24.84 14.72
CA ILE A 98 7.72 26.08 14.11
C ILE A 98 7.67 25.94 12.59
N ASN A 99 7.02 26.90 11.92
CA ASN A 99 7.07 27.02 10.48
C ASN A 99 8.50 27.40 10.03
N LEU A 100 9.08 26.60 9.13
CA LEU A 100 10.47 26.77 8.69
C LEU A 100 10.71 28.08 7.92
N GLU A 101 9.71 28.60 7.22
CA GLU A 101 9.80 29.89 6.53
C GLU A 101 9.92 31.04 7.54
N SER A 102 9.08 31.01 8.59
CA SER A 102 9.17 31.97 9.70
C SER A 102 10.51 31.88 10.42
N LEU A 103 11.01 30.67 10.68
CA LEU A 103 12.31 30.47 11.31
C LEU A 103 13.46 30.95 10.40
N SER A 104 13.43 30.63 9.11
CA SER A 104 14.47 31.02 8.15
C SER A 104 14.55 32.54 8.00
N SER A 105 13.41 33.22 7.92
CA SER A 105 13.36 34.70 7.82
C SER A 105 14.00 35.36 9.04
N VAL A 106 13.72 34.84 10.23
CA VAL A 106 14.24 35.40 11.47
C VAL A 106 15.73 35.10 11.63
N LEU A 107 16.18 33.90 11.24
CA LEU A 107 17.60 33.55 11.24
C LEU A 107 18.41 34.38 10.24
N SER A 108 17.82 34.79 9.10
CA SER A 108 18.50 35.70 8.16
C SER A 108 18.62 37.13 8.66
N GLU A 109 17.77 37.54 9.60
CA GLU A 109 17.78 38.86 10.25
C GLU A 109 18.46 38.81 11.63
N ALA A 110 18.90 37.63 12.08
CA ALA A 110 19.47 37.44 13.40
C ALA A 110 20.87 38.06 13.50
N HIS A 111 21.14 38.70 14.63
CA HIS A 111 22.41 39.34 14.94
C HIS A 111 23.59 38.34 14.94
N GLU A 112 24.65 38.64 14.19
CA GLU A 112 25.91 37.87 14.19
C GLU A 112 26.91 38.43 15.22
N CYS A 113 27.18 37.67 16.30
CA CYS A 113 28.19 38.01 17.29
C CYS A 113 29.19 36.86 17.46
N GLU A 114 30.50 37.15 17.39
CA GLU A 114 31.57 36.15 17.39
C GLU A 114 31.78 35.46 18.76
N GLU A 115 31.33 36.08 19.86
CA GLU A 115 31.55 35.59 21.24
C GLU A 115 30.25 35.28 22.03
N ALA A 116 29.07 35.35 21.39
CA ALA A 116 27.79 35.22 22.08
C ALA A 116 27.07 33.89 21.83
N ASN A 117 26.19 33.52 22.77
CA ASN A 117 25.20 32.46 22.57
C ASN A 117 23.84 33.07 22.25
N ILE A 118 23.04 32.38 21.45
CA ILE A 118 21.64 32.72 21.21
C ILE A 118 20.78 32.08 22.29
N ILE A 119 19.95 32.89 22.96
CA ILE A 119 18.98 32.47 23.96
C ILE A 119 17.58 32.56 23.34
N LEU A 120 16.79 31.49 23.48
CA LEU A 120 15.41 31.46 23.01
C LEU A 120 14.44 31.55 24.20
N GLN A 121 13.61 32.58 24.20
CA GLN A 121 12.59 32.80 25.22
C GLN A 121 11.21 32.70 24.60
N GLU A 122 10.23 32.16 25.35
CA GLU A 122 8.84 32.14 24.91
C GLU A 122 8.06 33.22 25.66
N ASN A 123 7.26 33.99 24.91
CA ASN A 123 6.25 34.85 25.52
C ASN A 123 4.97 34.04 25.75
N GLU A 124 4.75 33.59 26.98
CA GLU A 124 3.60 32.77 27.33
C GLU A 124 2.27 33.49 27.11
N SER A 125 2.22 34.81 27.32
CA SER A 125 1.02 35.63 27.08
C SER A 125 0.61 35.69 25.60
N GLY A 126 1.56 35.43 24.69
CA GLY A 126 1.33 35.37 23.24
C GLY A 126 0.91 33.99 22.73
N ARG A 127 0.77 33.00 23.62
CA ARG A 127 0.44 31.61 23.26
C ARG A 127 -1.02 31.48 22.84
N ALA A 128 -1.27 30.75 21.75
CA ALA A 128 -2.61 30.49 21.23
C ALA A 128 -2.72 29.07 20.68
N GLY A 129 -3.07 28.12 21.55
CA GLY A 129 -3.06 26.69 21.22
C GLY A 129 -1.64 26.20 20.95
N LEU A 130 -1.39 25.66 19.75
CA LEU A 130 -0.07 25.20 19.30
C LEU A 130 0.83 26.31 18.76
N LYS A 131 0.30 27.52 18.57
CA LYS A 131 1.09 28.68 18.18
C LYS A 131 1.72 29.31 19.42
N SER A 132 3.01 29.63 19.32
CA SER A 132 3.79 30.34 20.32
C SER A 132 4.38 31.62 19.74
N ASP A 133 4.66 32.58 20.62
CA ASP A 133 5.52 33.73 20.32
C ASP A 133 6.88 33.50 20.95
N LEU A 134 7.93 33.53 20.13
CA LEU A 134 9.30 33.28 20.55
C LEU A 134 10.15 34.52 20.32
N THR A 135 11.14 34.71 21.19
CA THR A 135 12.14 35.78 21.09
C THR A 135 13.53 35.16 21.12
N ILE A 136 14.35 35.54 20.15
CA ILE A 136 15.76 35.16 20.04
C ILE A 136 16.56 36.35 20.55
N THR A 137 17.37 36.15 21.58
CA THR A 137 18.17 37.20 22.22
C THR A 137 19.64 36.81 22.22
N CYS A 138 20.52 37.73 21.82
CA CYS A 138 21.97 37.54 21.89
C CYS A 138 22.48 37.76 23.31
N SER A 139 23.22 36.79 23.87
CA SER A 139 23.69 36.84 25.27
C SER A 139 24.80 37.87 25.55
N ALA A 140 25.34 38.56 24.54
CA ALA A 140 26.46 39.49 24.70
C ALA A 140 26.08 40.95 24.42
N CYS A 141 25.17 41.20 23.47
CA CYS A 141 24.76 42.55 23.08
C CYS A 141 23.29 42.86 23.40
N ASP A 142 22.54 41.89 23.95
CA ASP A 142 21.11 41.98 24.28
C ASP A 142 20.19 42.34 23.10
N GLU A 143 20.68 42.25 21.86
CA GLU A 143 19.85 42.42 20.68
C GLU A 143 18.86 41.25 20.56
N SER A 144 17.58 41.56 20.35
CA SER A 144 16.50 40.58 20.33
C SER A 144 15.58 40.73 19.13
N ILE A 145 15.13 39.59 18.59
CA ILE A 145 14.16 39.51 17.50
C ILE A 145 13.02 38.56 17.91
N SER A 146 11.79 39.04 17.82
CA SER A 146 10.59 38.26 18.15
C SER A 146 9.85 37.78 16.90
N PHE A 147 9.31 36.57 16.94
CA PHE A 147 8.55 36.00 15.84
C PHE A 147 7.49 35.02 16.33
N GLN A 148 6.50 34.77 15.47
CA GLN A 148 5.43 33.80 15.74
C GLN A 148 5.78 32.46 15.10
N THR A 149 5.49 31.35 15.77
CA THR A 149 5.81 30.02 15.24
C THR A 149 4.91 29.59 14.08
N SER A 150 3.79 30.27 13.86
CA SER A 150 2.83 29.97 12.80
C SER A 150 2.11 31.23 12.33
N ALA A 151 1.81 31.28 11.04
CA ALA A 151 1.07 32.38 10.42
C ALA A 151 -0.39 32.45 10.88
N ASN A 152 -0.91 33.67 10.96
CA ASN A 152 -2.32 33.94 11.21
C ASN A 152 -3.13 33.81 9.91
N ILE A 153 -4.21 33.02 9.93
CA ILE A 153 -5.04 32.78 8.74
C ILE A 153 -6.22 33.77 8.66
N THR A 154 -6.53 34.49 9.75
CA THR A 154 -7.73 35.33 9.82
C THR A 154 -7.40 36.81 10.00
N LYS A 155 -8.04 37.68 9.21
CA LYS A 155 -7.93 39.14 9.32
C LYS A 155 -8.32 39.70 10.70
N ARG A 156 -9.04 38.93 11.53
CA ARG A 156 -9.51 39.30 12.88
C ARG A 156 -8.73 38.67 14.04
N GLY A 157 -7.60 37.99 13.77
CA GLY A 157 -6.57 37.78 14.80
C GLY A 157 -6.72 36.60 15.78
N LYS A 158 -7.48 35.53 15.46
CA LYS A 158 -7.72 34.44 16.44
C LYS A 158 -7.52 33.00 15.94
N SER A 159 -7.10 32.80 14.69
CA SER A 159 -6.88 31.47 14.12
C SER A 159 -5.53 31.36 13.40
N PHE A 160 -4.78 30.31 13.71
CA PHE A 160 -3.40 30.10 13.24
C PHE A 160 -3.29 28.78 12.46
N ASP A 161 -2.42 28.76 11.45
CA ASP A 161 -2.26 27.64 10.51
C ASP A 161 -1.94 26.32 11.20
N VAL A 162 -1.05 26.34 12.18
CA VAL A 162 -0.69 25.15 12.97
C VAL A 162 -1.88 24.54 13.71
N ASN A 163 -2.79 25.37 14.23
CA ASN A 163 -3.98 24.90 14.94
C ASN A 163 -4.96 24.24 13.96
N LYS A 164 -5.21 24.87 12.80
CA LYS A 164 -6.11 24.33 11.79
C LYS A 164 -5.60 22.99 11.25
N ARG A 165 -4.30 22.88 10.96
CA ARG A 165 -3.66 21.63 10.51
C ARG A 165 -3.73 20.52 11.55
N ALA A 166 -3.45 20.83 12.82
CA ALA A 166 -3.50 19.86 13.90
C ALA A 166 -4.92 19.32 14.13
N VAL A 167 -5.92 20.20 14.08
CA VAL A 167 -7.34 19.80 14.17
C VAL A 167 -7.72 18.94 12.96
N TYR A 168 -7.39 19.37 11.75
CA TYR A 168 -7.63 18.60 10.53
C TYR A 168 -7.03 17.19 10.62
N HIS A 169 -5.77 17.06 11.06
CA HIS A 169 -5.14 15.77 11.27
C HIS A 169 -5.87 14.91 12.32
N SER A 170 -6.31 15.50 13.42
CA SER A 170 -7.03 14.77 14.48
C SER A 170 -8.39 14.24 14.01
N LEU A 171 -9.06 14.95 13.09
CA LEU A 171 -10.29 14.52 12.44
C LEU A 171 -10.04 13.38 11.46
N GLU A 172 -9.05 13.56 10.57
CA GLU A 172 -8.65 12.53 9.57
C GLU A 172 -8.16 11.22 10.23
N SER A 173 -7.48 11.32 11.37
CA SER A 173 -7.00 10.16 12.12
C SER A 173 -8.09 9.51 13.00
N GLY A 174 -9.28 10.11 13.11
CA GLY A 174 -10.37 9.64 13.97
C GLY A 174 -10.06 9.68 15.47
N THR A 175 -9.01 10.42 15.88
CA THR A 175 -8.56 10.49 17.27
C THR A 175 -9.20 11.65 18.05
N GLY A 176 -9.71 12.65 17.34
CA GLY A 176 -10.43 13.78 17.92
C GLY A 176 -9.59 14.62 18.88
N TYR A 177 -10.27 15.41 19.72
CA TYR A 177 -9.62 16.28 20.71
C TYR A 177 -8.70 15.51 21.66
N GLU A 178 -9.17 14.37 22.20
CA GLU A 178 -8.42 13.56 23.17
C GLU A 178 -7.11 13.02 22.58
N GLY A 179 -7.13 12.61 21.31
CA GLY A 179 -5.93 12.20 20.60
C GLY A 179 -4.90 13.32 20.46
N LEU A 180 -5.37 14.50 20.05
CA LEU A 180 -4.53 15.67 19.93
C LEU A 180 -3.96 16.11 21.28
N ALA A 181 -4.78 16.13 22.33
CA ALA A 181 -4.37 16.46 23.68
C ALA A 181 -3.33 15.46 24.22
N SER A 182 -3.55 14.15 24.00
CA SER A 182 -2.59 13.11 24.37
C SER A 182 -1.26 13.28 23.63
N PHE A 183 -1.28 13.60 22.33
CA PHE A 183 -0.07 13.85 21.55
C PHE A 183 0.71 15.05 22.09
N CYS A 184 0.04 16.19 22.32
CA CYS A 184 0.65 17.38 22.91
C CYS A 184 1.27 17.08 24.27
N GLY A 185 0.55 16.35 25.14
CA GLY A 185 1.03 15.98 26.47
C GLY A 185 2.24 15.04 26.46
N ILE A 186 2.32 14.09 25.51
CA ILE A 186 3.49 13.23 25.33
C ILE A 186 4.71 14.04 24.88
N MET A 187 4.48 14.99 23.98
CA MET A 187 5.52 15.83 23.40
C MET A 187 5.88 17.03 24.28
N ASN A 188 5.32 17.18 25.48
CA ASN A 188 5.49 18.38 26.32
C ASN A 188 5.25 19.68 25.53
N MET A 189 4.17 19.70 24.75
CA MET A 189 3.70 20.86 23.99
C MET A 189 2.40 21.38 24.59
N PRO A 190 2.15 22.70 24.54
CA PRO A 190 0.84 23.24 24.86
C PRO A 190 -0.22 22.70 23.90
N CYS A 191 -1.42 22.46 24.40
CA CYS A 191 -2.57 22.05 23.59
C CYS A 191 -3.62 23.17 23.56
N MET A 192 -4.47 23.15 22.53
CA MET A 192 -5.63 24.05 22.48
C MET A 192 -6.72 23.61 23.47
N SER A 193 -7.56 24.55 23.91
CA SER A 193 -8.74 24.22 24.70
C SER A 193 -9.79 23.51 23.84
N THR A 194 -10.67 22.72 24.46
CA THR A 194 -11.79 22.05 23.76
C THR A 194 -12.66 23.04 22.99
N SER A 195 -12.86 24.25 23.53
CA SER A 195 -13.62 25.31 22.86
C SER A 195 -12.92 25.86 21.62
N ALA A 196 -11.59 26.01 21.67
CA ALA A 196 -10.80 26.45 20.54
C ALA A 196 -10.74 25.36 19.46
N TYR A 197 -10.61 24.09 19.87
CA TYR A 197 -10.70 22.93 18.98
C TYR A 197 -12.03 22.90 18.22
N GLN A 198 -13.16 22.99 18.91
CA GLN A 198 -14.48 22.93 18.26
C GLN A 198 -14.69 24.08 17.26
N LYS A 199 -14.22 25.29 17.57
CA LYS A 199 -14.27 26.41 16.60
C LYS A 199 -13.49 26.14 15.33
N GLN A 200 -12.37 25.42 15.41
CA GLN A 200 -11.62 25.00 14.23
C GLN A 200 -12.35 23.88 13.48
N VAL A 201 -12.99 22.94 14.19
CA VAL A 201 -13.83 21.90 13.58
C VAL A 201 -14.96 22.54 12.79
N ASP A 202 -15.69 23.49 13.38
CA ASP A 202 -16.79 24.20 12.73
C ASP A 202 -16.29 24.96 11.48
N SER A 203 -15.14 25.65 11.57
CA SER A 203 -14.54 26.35 10.42
C SER A 203 -14.02 25.41 9.33
N ILE A 204 -13.57 24.21 9.67
CA ILE A 204 -13.17 23.20 8.69
C ILE A 204 -14.41 22.61 8.02
N LEU A 205 -15.45 22.29 8.81
CA LEU A 205 -16.69 21.73 8.33
C LEU A 205 -17.37 22.64 7.31
N GLU A 206 -17.48 23.94 7.57
CA GLU A 206 -18.04 24.92 6.64
C GLU A 206 -17.35 24.88 5.27
N VAL A 207 -16.01 24.87 5.25
CA VAL A 207 -15.23 24.80 3.99
C VAL A 207 -15.41 23.47 3.27
N VAL A 208 -15.44 22.36 4.02
CA VAL A 208 -15.64 21.02 3.45
C VAL A 208 -17.05 20.89 2.88
N GLU A 209 -18.07 21.42 3.54
CA GLU A 209 -19.45 21.41 3.06
C GLU A 209 -19.60 22.23 1.78
N ASP A 210 -18.96 23.40 1.68
CA ASP A 210 -19.01 24.21 0.47
C ASP A 210 -18.31 23.54 -0.71
N TYR A 211 -17.11 22.98 -0.49
CA TYR A 211 -16.43 22.16 -1.51
C TYR A 211 -17.27 20.95 -1.93
N THR A 212 -17.91 20.28 -0.96
CA THR A 212 -18.76 19.12 -1.24
C THR A 212 -19.98 19.52 -2.09
N LYS A 213 -20.63 20.65 -1.80
CA LYS A 213 -21.74 21.17 -2.62
C LYS A 213 -21.29 21.44 -4.07
N GLU A 214 -20.12 22.03 -4.26
CA GLU A 214 -19.56 22.28 -5.60
C GLU A 214 -19.30 20.97 -6.36
N GLU A 215 -18.67 19.99 -5.71
CA GLU A 215 -18.37 18.70 -6.35
C GLU A 215 -19.62 17.88 -6.68
N LEU A 216 -20.63 17.88 -5.80
CA LEU A 216 -21.92 17.23 -6.07
C LEU A 216 -22.65 17.90 -7.25
N THR A 217 -22.60 19.23 -7.32
CA THR A 217 -23.17 19.98 -8.46
C THR A 217 -22.48 19.61 -9.77
N GLN A 218 -21.15 19.52 -9.77
CA GLN A 218 -20.39 19.10 -10.95
C GLN A 218 -20.66 17.64 -11.32
N ALA A 219 -20.81 16.73 -10.35
CA ALA A 219 -21.18 15.34 -10.59
C ALA A 219 -22.56 15.23 -11.26
N GLY A 220 -23.52 16.03 -10.80
CA GLY A 220 -24.83 16.19 -11.44
C GLY A 220 -24.71 16.64 -12.90
N GLN A 221 -23.91 17.68 -13.16
CA GLN A 221 -23.67 18.18 -14.53
C GLN A 221 -23.00 17.14 -15.44
N ARG A 222 -22.02 16.38 -14.93
CA ARG A 222 -21.39 15.29 -15.69
C ARG A 222 -22.40 14.20 -16.05
N LEU A 223 -23.27 13.81 -15.11
CA LEU A 223 -24.33 12.85 -15.40
C LEU A 223 -25.31 13.38 -16.45
N ARG A 224 -25.72 14.65 -16.35
CA ARG A 224 -26.58 15.27 -17.38
C ARG A 224 -25.96 15.17 -18.77
N ASN A 225 -24.67 15.48 -18.89
CA ASN A 225 -23.97 15.41 -20.18
C ASN A 225 -23.96 13.99 -20.74
N ILE A 226 -23.72 12.97 -19.91
CA ILE A 226 -23.80 11.56 -20.33
C ILE A 226 -25.18 11.22 -20.90
N VAL A 227 -26.25 11.66 -20.24
CA VAL A 227 -27.63 11.38 -20.67
C VAL A 227 -27.98 12.10 -21.97
N LEU A 228 -27.56 13.36 -22.12
CA LEU A 228 -27.79 14.16 -23.34
C LEU A 228 -27.00 13.61 -24.53
N ASP A 229 -25.75 13.17 -24.32
CA ASP A 229 -24.92 12.56 -25.38
C ASP A 229 -25.53 11.24 -25.89
N GLU A 230 -26.18 10.46 -25.02
CA GLU A 230 -26.89 9.24 -25.42
C GLU A 230 -28.25 9.50 -26.07
N ASN A 231 -28.84 10.69 -25.90
CA ASN A 231 -30.18 11.06 -26.35
C ASN A 231 -30.18 12.47 -26.96
N PRO A 232 -29.65 12.65 -28.19
CA PRO A 232 -29.47 13.96 -28.81
C PRO A 232 -30.78 14.70 -29.15
N ASP A 233 -31.93 14.04 -29.04
CA ASP A 233 -33.26 14.63 -29.25
C ASP A 233 -33.78 15.39 -28.00
N LEU A 234 -33.09 15.30 -26.85
CA LEU A 234 -33.46 16.01 -25.62
C LEU A 234 -32.81 17.40 -25.57
N ASP A 235 -33.56 18.38 -25.05
CA ASP A 235 -33.05 19.74 -24.87
C ASP A 235 -32.22 19.85 -23.57
N LYS A 236 -31.25 20.77 -23.56
CA LYS A 236 -30.35 20.95 -22.41
C LYS A 236 -31.06 21.38 -21.13
N ASP A 237 -32.19 22.07 -21.29
CA ASP A 237 -33.00 22.60 -20.19
C ASP A 237 -34.03 21.59 -19.68
N ASP A 238 -34.19 20.45 -20.37
CA ASP A 238 -35.14 19.41 -19.95
C ASP A 238 -34.74 18.80 -18.61
N THR A 239 -35.76 18.43 -17.83
CA THR A 239 -35.59 17.61 -16.64
C THR A 239 -35.32 16.16 -17.07
N LEU A 240 -34.15 15.64 -16.70
CA LEU A 240 -33.68 14.35 -17.21
C LEU A 240 -33.98 13.20 -16.24
N ASP A 241 -34.45 12.08 -16.78
CA ASP A 241 -34.68 10.85 -16.02
C ASP A 241 -33.38 10.05 -15.83
N VAL A 242 -33.00 9.76 -14.59
CA VAL A 242 -31.77 9.03 -14.27
C VAL A 242 -31.97 7.88 -13.30
N ALA A 243 -31.03 6.94 -13.32
CA ALA A 243 -30.99 5.80 -12.41
C ALA A 243 -30.02 6.07 -11.25
N VAL A 244 -30.48 5.88 -10.02
CA VAL A 244 -29.68 6.06 -8.80
C VAL A 244 -29.72 4.81 -7.92
N SER A 245 -28.59 4.52 -7.29
CA SER A 245 -28.47 3.55 -6.20
C SER A 245 -28.64 4.26 -4.87
N PHE A 246 -29.48 3.69 -4.02
CA PHE A 246 -29.82 4.26 -2.72
C PHE A 246 -29.64 3.23 -1.61
N ASP A 247 -29.05 3.70 -0.51
CA ASP A 247 -28.82 2.95 0.71
C ASP A 247 -28.44 3.93 1.82
N GLY A 248 -28.64 3.49 3.06
CA GLY A 248 -28.22 4.20 4.25
C GLY A 248 -27.03 3.54 4.95
N THR A 249 -26.40 4.29 5.84
CA THR A 249 -25.47 3.78 6.84
C THR A 249 -25.68 4.47 8.19
N TRP A 250 -25.26 3.81 9.27
CA TRP A 250 -25.57 4.21 10.65
C TRP A 250 -24.30 4.22 11.48
N ALA A 251 -24.14 5.23 12.33
CA ALA A 251 -22.99 5.37 13.23
C ALA A 251 -22.79 4.14 14.16
N LYS A 252 -23.89 3.44 14.51
CA LYS A 252 -23.86 2.18 15.26
C LYS A 252 -24.72 1.12 14.57
N ARG A 253 -24.22 -0.12 14.49
CA ARG A 253 -25.03 -1.25 14.00
C ARG A 253 -26.21 -1.52 14.94
N GLY A 254 -27.39 -1.72 14.36
CA GLY A 254 -28.63 -2.05 15.07
C GLY A 254 -29.62 -0.90 15.19
N PHE A 255 -30.76 -1.17 15.83
CA PHE A 255 -31.91 -0.26 15.91
C PHE A 255 -31.73 0.97 16.82
N THR A 256 -30.51 1.24 17.29
CA THR A 256 -30.19 2.22 18.34
C THR A 256 -29.32 3.38 17.87
N SER A 257 -28.93 3.45 16.60
CA SER A 257 -28.07 4.55 16.11
C SER A 257 -28.74 5.91 16.32
N LEU A 258 -27.97 6.89 16.79
CA LEU A 258 -28.43 8.27 16.94
C LEU A 258 -28.27 9.08 15.66
N THR A 259 -27.37 8.67 14.78
CA THR A 259 -27.06 9.35 13.52
C THR A 259 -27.03 8.33 12.39
N GLY A 260 -27.59 8.71 11.25
CA GLY A 260 -27.55 7.95 10.00
C GLY A 260 -27.30 8.88 8.82
N VAL A 261 -26.67 8.35 7.78
CA VAL A 261 -26.42 9.07 6.53
C VAL A 261 -26.99 8.24 5.40
N VAL A 262 -27.62 8.89 4.43
CA VAL A 262 -28.09 8.22 3.20
C VAL A 262 -27.50 8.90 1.98
N PHE A 263 -27.32 8.12 0.91
CA PHE A 263 -26.70 8.58 -0.33
C PHE A 263 -27.56 8.27 -1.55
N ALA A 264 -27.57 9.18 -2.51
CA ALA A 264 -28.00 8.94 -3.87
C ALA A 264 -26.76 8.91 -4.78
N ILE A 265 -26.47 7.74 -5.36
CA ILE A 265 -25.30 7.51 -6.20
C ILE A 265 -25.76 7.22 -7.62
N SER A 266 -25.22 7.92 -8.61
CA SER A 266 -25.53 7.66 -10.01
C SER A 266 -25.17 6.22 -10.39
N VAL A 267 -26.07 5.52 -11.07
CA VAL A 267 -25.77 4.21 -11.67
C VAL A 267 -24.82 4.35 -12.87
N ASP A 268 -24.96 5.42 -13.66
CA ASP A 268 -24.25 5.58 -14.92
C ASP A 268 -22.84 6.16 -14.75
N SER A 269 -22.66 7.25 -13.98
CA SER A 269 -21.32 7.80 -13.68
C SER A 269 -20.62 7.12 -12.50
N GLY A 270 -21.35 6.48 -11.58
CA GLY A 270 -20.81 5.94 -10.32
C GLY A 270 -20.50 7.00 -9.27
N GLU A 271 -20.84 8.26 -9.51
CA GLU A 271 -20.57 9.40 -8.61
C GLU A 271 -21.70 9.62 -7.60
N VAL A 272 -21.38 10.17 -6.43
CA VAL A 272 -22.39 10.62 -5.45
C VAL A 272 -23.04 11.90 -5.99
N LEU A 273 -24.36 11.90 -6.06
CA LEU A 273 -25.14 13.06 -6.52
C LEU A 273 -25.70 13.87 -5.37
N ASP A 274 -26.07 13.19 -4.28
CA ASP A 274 -26.67 13.83 -3.11
C ASP A 274 -26.52 12.96 -1.85
N TYR A 275 -26.52 13.60 -0.68
CA TYR A 275 -26.50 12.94 0.63
C TYR A 275 -27.27 13.74 1.69
N THR A 276 -27.76 13.07 2.72
CA THR A 276 -28.31 13.76 3.90
C THR A 276 -27.95 13.04 5.18
N VAL A 277 -27.62 13.83 6.21
CA VAL A 277 -27.31 13.36 7.56
C VAL A 277 -28.54 13.57 8.42
N LEU A 278 -29.01 12.49 9.04
CA LEU A 278 -30.12 12.51 9.99
C LEU A 278 -29.61 12.21 11.38
N SER A 279 -29.86 13.08 12.34
CA SER A 279 -29.44 12.92 13.73
C SER A 279 -30.56 13.16 14.72
N LYS A 280 -30.57 12.32 15.76
CA LYS A 280 -31.41 12.41 16.96
C LYS A 280 -30.66 13.03 18.14
N ALA A 281 -29.39 13.37 17.96
CA ALA A 281 -28.53 13.91 19.00
C ALA A 281 -27.76 15.13 18.50
N CYS A 282 -27.56 16.09 19.40
CA CYS A 282 -26.71 17.26 19.19
C CYS A 282 -25.77 17.41 20.37
N GLN A 283 -24.47 17.53 20.10
CA GLN A 283 -23.45 17.61 21.14
C GLN A 283 -23.51 18.95 21.89
N LYS A 284 -23.82 20.05 21.19
CA LYS A 284 -24.03 21.38 21.82
C LYS A 284 -25.17 21.32 22.83
N CYS A 285 -26.29 20.68 22.48
CA CYS A 285 -27.40 20.42 23.41
C CYS A 285 -26.95 19.62 24.63
N SER A 286 -26.24 18.50 24.43
CA SER A 286 -25.77 17.64 25.52
C SER A 286 -24.82 18.36 26.47
N LEU A 287 -23.88 19.17 25.95
CA LEU A 287 -22.93 19.94 26.75
C LEU A 287 -23.58 21.10 27.48
N LYS A 288 -24.58 21.77 26.88
CA LYS A 288 -25.31 22.83 27.56
C LYS A 288 -26.16 22.26 28.68
N GLN A 289 -26.78 21.10 28.47
CA GLN A 289 -27.58 20.42 29.47
C GLN A 289 -26.75 20.05 30.71
N SER A 290 -25.55 19.48 30.53
CA SER A 290 -24.67 19.18 31.67
C SER A 290 -24.18 20.41 32.43
N LYS A 291 -24.03 21.56 31.75
CA LYS A 291 -23.69 22.85 32.38
C LYS A 291 -24.85 23.53 33.10
N CYS A 292 -26.09 23.09 32.85
CA CYS A 292 -27.30 23.65 33.46
C CYS A 292 -27.95 22.62 34.42
N GLU A 293 -27.18 21.65 34.95
CA GLU A 293 -27.69 20.69 35.92
C GLU A 293 -28.35 21.42 37.12
N GLY A 294 -29.66 21.25 37.27
CA GLY A 294 -30.48 21.89 38.31
C GLY A 294 -31.25 23.15 37.88
N ASP A 295 -31.07 23.64 36.64
CA ASP A 295 -31.74 24.84 36.09
C ASP A 295 -32.34 24.54 34.69
N ASP A 296 -33.45 23.80 34.69
CA ASP A 296 -34.13 23.37 33.46
C ASP A 296 -34.70 24.54 32.66
N GLU A 297 -35.13 25.63 33.30
CA GLU A 297 -35.70 26.80 32.62
C GLU A 297 -34.66 27.49 31.74
N ARG A 298 -33.45 27.71 32.27
CA ARG A 298 -32.34 28.30 31.53
C ARG A 298 -31.87 27.43 30.36
N PHE A 299 -31.90 26.11 30.52
CA PHE A 299 -31.61 25.20 29.42
C PHE A 299 -32.69 25.27 28.32
N GLN A 300 -33.97 25.32 28.67
CA GLN A 300 -35.05 25.41 27.67
C GLN A 300 -35.07 26.74 26.93
N GLU A 301 -34.73 27.85 27.59
CA GLU A 301 -34.57 29.15 26.94
C GLU A 301 -33.45 29.12 25.90
N TRP A 302 -32.25 28.67 26.30
CA TRP A 302 -31.12 28.51 25.37
C TRP A 302 -31.45 27.52 24.24
N ARG A 303 -32.12 26.40 24.54
CA ARG A 303 -32.49 25.39 23.53
C ARG A 303 -33.44 25.97 22.49
N ARG A 304 -34.35 26.85 22.87
CA ARG A 304 -35.26 27.54 21.94
C ARG A 304 -34.47 28.44 20.99
N GLU A 305 -33.50 29.19 21.50
CA GLU A 305 -32.61 30.02 20.68
C GLU A 305 -31.74 29.18 19.74
N HIS A 306 -31.15 28.08 20.25
CA HIS A 306 -30.31 27.18 19.48
C HIS A 306 -31.06 26.43 18.36
N LEU A 307 -32.34 26.08 18.60
CA LEU A 307 -33.22 25.54 17.57
C LEU A 307 -33.57 26.62 16.54
N ALA A 308 -33.87 27.85 16.99
CA ALA A 308 -34.22 28.97 16.10
C ALA A 308 -33.04 29.44 15.23
N SER A 309 -31.80 29.30 15.71
CA SER A 309 -30.61 29.65 14.93
C SER A 309 -30.27 28.63 13.84
N GLY A 310 -30.90 27.45 13.84
CA GLY A 310 -30.60 26.37 12.89
C GLY A 310 -29.30 25.63 13.18
N GLU A 311 -28.63 25.91 14.31
CA GLU A 311 -27.36 25.28 14.68
C GLU A 311 -27.53 23.90 15.34
N CYS A 312 -28.76 23.44 15.56
CA CYS A 312 -29.02 22.19 16.24
C CYS A 312 -28.91 21.00 15.27
N ASP A 313 -28.02 20.06 15.56
CA ASP A 313 -27.85 18.85 14.75
C ASP A 313 -29.07 17.91 14.80
N ILE A 314 -29.97 18.08 15.78
CA ILE A 314 -31.18 17.24 15.90
C ILE A 314 -32.17 17.66 14.81
N ASN A 315 -32.26 16.84 13.76
CA ASN A 315 -33.17 17.06 12.63
C ASN A 315 -34.13 15.87 12.39
N PHE A 316 -34.08 14.83 13.23
CA PHE A 316 -34.93 13.66 13.12
C PHE A 316 -35.42 13.17 14.49
N ASN A 317 -36.71 12.84 14.60
CA ASN A 317 -37.35 12.40 15.85
C ASN A 317 -37.90 10.96 15.81
N GLY A 318 -37.70 10.23 14.70
CA GLY A 318 -38.23 8.87 14.51
C GLY A 318 -37.31 7.74 15.00
N SER A 319 -37.64 6.50 14.64
CA SER A 319 -36.79 5.33 14.92
C SER A 319 -35.59 5.25 13.95
N SER A 320 -34.49 4.63 14.36
CA SER A 320 -33.28 4.53 13.50
C SER A 320 -33.51 3.90 12.13
N PRO A 321 -34.38 2.87 11.95
CA PRO A 321 -34.75 2.37 10.62
C PRO A 321 -35.57 3.34 9.78
N ALA A 322 -36.34 4.23 10.43
CA ALA A 322 -37.15 5.19 9.70
C ALA A 322 -36.30 6.32 9.09
N MET A 323 -35.05 6.50 9.54
CA MET A 323 -34.11 7.46 8.95
C MET A 323 -33.87 7.20 7.46
N GLU A 324 -33.80 5.93 7.04
CA GLU A 324 -33.57 5.61 5.64
C GLU A 324 -34.73 6.09 4.75
N ALA A 325 -35.97 5.86 5.18
CA ALA A 325 -37.16 6.30 4.45
C ALA A 325 -37.31 7.82 4.46
N GLU A 326 -37.00 8.49 5.57
CA GLU A 326 -37.01 9.96 5.66
C GLU A 326 -35.93 10.56 4.75
N GLY A 327 -34.72 10.00 4.81
CA GLY A 327 -33.60 10.41 3.98
C GLY A 327 -33.90 10.27 2.49
N ALA A 328 -34.49 9.13 2.06
CA ALA A 328 -34.97 8.95 0.69
C ALA A 328 -35.94 10.08 0.29
N SER A 329 -36.89 10.42 1.17
CA SER A 329 -37.84 11.48 0.86
C SER A 329 -37.18 12.84 0.69
N ILE A 330 -36.17 13.17 1.50
CA ILE A 330 -35.42 14.42 1.39
C ILE A 330 -34.67 14.49 0.06
N LEU A 331 -33.88 13.47 -0.28
CA LEU A 331 -33.06 13.46 -1.49
C LEU A 331 -33.91 13.56 -2.76
N TRP A 332 -35.01 12.82 -2.85
CA TRP A 332 -35.87 12.84 -4.04
C TRP A 332 -36.57 14.20 -4.23
N ARG A 333 -37.08 14.83 -3.16
CA ARG A 333 -37.80 16.11 -3.29
C ARG A 333 -36.94 17.26 -3.82
N ARG A 334 -35.64 17.25 -3.55
CA ARG A 334 -34.71 18.32 -3.98
C ARG A 334 -33.89 17.98 -5.22
N SER A 335 -34.04 16.78 -5.79
CA SER A 335 -33.28 16.32 -6.97
C SER A 335 -33.45 17.24 -8.19
N ILE A 336 -34.67 17.74 -8.43
CA ILE A 336 -34.97 18.69 -9.51
C ILE A 336 -34.31 20.04 -9.26
N GLU A 337 -34.42 20.57 -8.04
CA GLU A 337 -33.82 21.87 -7.69
C GLU A 337 -32.29 21.83 -7.76
N LEU A 338 -31.67 20.75 -7.25
CA LEU A 338 -30.21 20.61 -7.22
C LEU A 338 -29.62 20.34 -8.59
N HIS A 339 -30.26 19.48 -9.39
CA HIS A 339 -29.62 18.91 -10.58
C HIS A 339 -30.48 18.95 -11.86
N ASN A 340 -31.72 19.45 -11.77
CA ASN A 340 -32.71 19.36 -12.84
C ASN A 340 -32.92 17.93 -13.36
N MET A 341 -32.95 16.94 -12.45
CA MET A 341 -33.09 15.52 -12.78
C MET A 341 -34.18 14.83 -11.96
N HIS A 342 -34.91 13.90 -12.57
CA HIS A 342 -35.74 12.94 -11.88
C HIS A 342 -34.92 11.70 -11.52
N TYR A 343 -34.87 11.36 -10.24
CA TYR A 343 -34.38 10.05 -9.79
C TYR A 343 -35.44 8.97 -10.05
N LYS A 344 -35.66 8.67 -11.32
CA LYS A 344 -36.75 7.82 -11.82
C LYS A 344 -36.53 6.36 -11.49
N TRP A 345 -35.31 5.83 -11.63
CA TRP A 345 -35.04 4.44 -11.28
C TRP A 345 -34.24 4.34 -9.99
N MET A 346 -34.81 3.66 -8.99
CA MET A 346 -34.19 3.44 -7.69
C MET A 346 -33.67 2.01 -7.59
N VAL A 347 -32.34 1.84 -7.60
CA VAL A 347 -31.71 0.57 -7.27
C VAL A 347 -31.64 0.45 -5.75
N SER A 348 -32.40 -0.49 -5.19
CA SER A 348 -32.39 -0.76 -3.76
C SER A 348 -32.38 -2.26 -3.47
N ASP A 349 -32.20 -2.61 -2.20
CA ASP A 349 -32.31 -3.99 -1.76
C ASP A 349 -33.77 -4.48 -1.75
N GLY A 350 -33.99 -5.68 -1.22
CA GLY A 350 -35.32 -6.28 -1.15
C GLY A 350 -36.31 -5.53 -0.23
N ASP A 351 -35.88 -4.63 0.65
CA ASP A 351 -36.76 -3.81 1.48
C ASP A 351 -37.37 -2.68 0.62
N SER A 352 -38.69 -2.49 0.75
CA SER A 352 -39.44 -1.56 -0.07
C SER A 352 -39.87 -0.31 0.70
N LYS A 353 -39.51 -0.15 1.99
CA LYS A 353 -39.96 1.00 2.79
C LYS A 353 -39.51 2.34 2.22
N ALA A 354 -38.23 2.50 1.88
CA ALA A 354 -37.70 3.73 1.29
C ALA A 354 -38.33 4.01 -0.08
N PHE A 355 -38.44 2.98 -0.92
CA PHE A 355 -39.09 3.07 -2.24
C PHE A 355 -40.56 3.53 -2.13
N ASN A 356 -41.33 2.96 -1.21
CA ASN A 356 -42.74 3.31 -1.03
C ASN A 356 -42.93 4.79 -0.68
N THR A 357 -41.96 5.41 -0.01
CA THR A 357 -42.00 6.84 0.32
C THR A 357 -41.77 7.74 -0.90
N VAL A 358 -41.03 7.27 -1.89
CA VAL A 358 -40.64 8.07 -3.07
C VAL A 358 -41.37 7.69 -4.36
N GLU A 359 -42.17 6.62 -4.36
CA GLU A 359 -42.86 6.10 -5.57
C GLU A 359 -43.63 7.17 -6.36
N ASN A 360 -44.31 8.08 -5.65
CA ASN A 360 -45.14 9.14 -6.22
C ASN A 360 -44.64 10.53 -5.79
N VAL A 361 -43.33 10.72 -5.65
CA VAL A 361 -42.74 11.99 -5.20
C VAL A 361 -42.75 13.09 -6.28
N TYR A 362 -42.74 12.71 -7.55
CA TYR A 362 -42.89 13.63 -8.68
C TYR A 362 -44.31 13.56 -9.22
N ASP A 363 -44.86 14.72 -9.62
CA ASP A 363 -46.25 14.82 -10.09
C ASP A 363 -46.43 14.25 -11.51
N ASP A 364 -45.38 14.31 -12.32
CA ASP A 364 -45.35 13.95 -13.75
C ASP A 364 -44.67 12.60 -14.03
N CYS A 365 -43.94 12.03 -13.05
CA CYS A 365 -43.22 10.77 -13.22
C CYS A 365 -43.29 9.87 -11.97
N LYS A 366 -43.50 8.56 -12.18
CA LYS A 366 -43.40 7.56 -11.10
C LYS A 366 -41.99 7.02 -10.95
N VAL A 367 -41.54 6.86 -9.71
CA VAL A 367 -40.27 6.20 -9.41
C VAL A 367 -40.45 4.68 -9.57
N ILE A 368 -39.49 4.04 -10.24
CA ILE A 368 -39.48 2.61 -10.56
C ILE A 368 -38.38 1.93 -9.76
N LYS A 369 -38.74 0.88 -9.01
CA LYS A 369 -37.78 0.07 -8.25
C LYS A 369 -37.03 -0.90 -9.16
N LEU A 370 -35.70 -0.84 -9.14
CA LEU A 370 -34.79 -1.84 -9.70
C LEU A 370 -34.25 -2.74 -8.57
N ASP A 371 -34.03 -4.02 -8.86
CA ASP A 371 -33.53 -4.99 -7.88
C ASP A 371 -32.00 -5.14 -8.03
N CYS A 372 -31.27 -5.07 -6.91
CA CYS A 372 -29.86 -5.45 -6.86
C CYS A 372 -29.67 -6.92 -7.30
N VAL A 373 -28.93 -7.16 -8.39
CA VAL A 373 -28.73 -8.51 -8.95
C VAL A 373 -27.98 -9.43 -7.98
N GLY A 374 -27.10 -8.86 -7.12
CA GLY A 374 -26.47 -9.60 -6.03
C GLY A 374 -27.48 -10.16 -5.04
N HIS A 375 -28.46 -9.35 -4.63
CA HIS A 375 -29.55 -9.77 -3.75
C HIS A 375 -30.47 -10.78 -4.43
N VAL A 376 -30.86 -10.55 -5.70
CA VAL A 376 -31.67 -11.50 -6.47
C VAL A 376 -30.97 -12.83 -6.64
N GLN A 377 -29.65 -12.85 -6.88
CA GLN A 377 -28.86 -14.07 -6.89
C GLN A 377 -28.98 -14.83 -5.56
N LYS A 378 -28.82 -14.15 -4.41
CA LYS A 378 -28.98 -14.77 -3.07
C LYS A 378 -30.38 -15.36 -2.85
N ARG A 379 -31.44 -14.81 -3.47
CA ARG A 379 -32.81 -15.37 -3.39
C ARG A 379 -32.89 -16.82 -3.89
N MET A 380 -32.16 -17.19 -4.95
CA MET A 380 -32.10 -18.58 -5.44
C MET A 380 -31.58 -19.54 -4.37
N GLY A 381 -30.48 -19.18 -3.70
CA GLY A 381 -29.93 -19.98 -2.60
C GLY A 381 -30.94 -20.14 -1.45
N LYS A 382 -31.59 -19.04 -1.04
CA LYS A 382 -32.61 -19.05 0.01
C LYS A 382 -33.82 -19.93 -0.33
N HIS A 383 -34.33 -19.87 -1.57
CA HIS A 383 -35.45 -20.72 -2.00
C HIS A 383 -35.08 -22.21 -1.94
N LEU A 384 -33.89 -22.58 -2.43
CA LEU A 384 -33.44 -23.97 -2.42
C LEU A 384 -33.15 -24.49 -1.01
N LEU A 385 -32.59 -23.67 -0.12
CA LEU A 385 -32.41 -24.01 1.29
C LEU A 385 -33.76 -24.21 1.99
N ASN A 386 -34.74 -23.34 1.74
CA ASN A 386 -36.09 -23.47 2.28
C ASN A 386 -36.79 -24.71 1.73
N LEU A 387 -36.64 -25.01 0.44
CA LEU A 387 -37.17 -26.23 -0.17
C LEU A 387 -36.57 -27.48 0.49
N LYS A 388 -35.25 -27.48 0.73
CA LYS A 388 -34.54 -28.53 1.46
C LYS A 388 -35.07 -28.70 2.89
N ALA A 389 -35.31 -27.60 3.61
CA ALA A 389 -35.82 -27.61 4.98
C ALA A 389 -37.28 -28.09 5.08
N ARG A 390 -38.12 -27.72 4.10
CA ARG A 390 -39.55 -28.11 4.07
C ARG A 390 -39.77 -29.55 3.61
N THR A 391 -38.88 -30.09 2.78
CA THR A 391 -39.00 -31.46 2.26
C THR A 391 -38.51 -32.46 3.31
N LYS A 392 -39.45 -33.12 4.00
CA LYS A 392 -39.15 -34.16 5.01
C LYS A 392 -39.32 -35.55 4.40
N GLY A 393 -38.48 -36.50 4.81
CA GLY A 393 -38.59 -37.90 4.40
C GLY A 393 -37.84 -38.24 3.10
N LYS A 394 -38.28 -39.33 2.45
CA LYS A 394 -37.69 -39.84 1.20
C LYS A 394 -38.46 -39.28 0.00
N LEU A 395 -37.74 -38.97 -1.07
CA LEU A 395 -38.31 -38.62 -2.38
C LEU A 395 -38.85 -39.88 -3.07
N GLU A 396 -39.47 -39.72 -4.24
CA GLU A 396 -40.04 -40.83 -5.03
C GLU A 396 -39.04 -41.96 -5.32
N ASP A 397 -37.74 -41.66 -5.38
CA ASP A 397 -36.68 -42.65 -5.56
C ASP A 397 -36.19 -43.31 -4.25
N GLY A 398 -36.92 -43.12 -3.15
CA GLY A 398 -36.66 -43.74 -1.86
C GLY A 398 -35.47 -43.19 -1.09
N LYS A 399 -34.87 -42.06 -1.53
CA LYS A 399 -33.71 -41.42 -0.86
C LYS A 399 -34.04 -40.01 -0.37
N PRO A 400 -33.31 -39.48 0.63
CA PRO A 400 -33.52 -38.12 1.12
C PRO A 400 -33.14 -37.04 0.10
N ILE A 401 -33.65 -35.82 0.31
CA ILE A 401 -33.36 -34.65 -0.54
C ILE A 401 -31.89 -34.19 -0.49
N GLY A 402 -31.20 -34.44 0.62
CA GLY A 402 -29.77 -34.14 0.83
C GLY A 402 -28.91 -35.41 0.85
N GLY A 403 -27.59 -35.24 0.72
CA GLY A 403 -26.61 -36.35 0.74
C GLY A 403 -25.73 -36.40 -0.52
N ARG A 404 -24.90 -37.44 -0.63
CA ARG A 404 -23.98 -37.61 -1.77
C ARG A 404 -24.76 -37.75 -3.09
N GLY A 405 -24.43 -36.92 -4.08
CA GLY A 405 -25.12 -36.88 -5.38
C GLY A 405 -26.53 -36.28 -5.34
N ARG A 406 -26.87 -35.52 -4.28
CA ARG A 406 -28.19 -34.90 -4.05
C ARG A 406 -28.05 -33.37 -3.87
N LEU A 407 -29.11 -32.70 -3.43
CA LEU A 407 -29.12 -31.25 -3.23
C LEU A 407 -28.33 -30.85 -1.96
N THR A 408 -27.00 -30.81 -2.09
CA THR A 408 -26.07 -30.35 -1.06
C THR A 408 -25.96 -28.82 -1.05
N GLU A 409 -25.43 -28.23 0.02
CA GLU A 409 -25.16 -26.79 0.07
C GLU A 409 -24.20 -26.32 -1.02
N THR A 410 -23.18 -27.13 -1.32
CA THR A 410 -22.27 -26.88 -2.45
C THR A 410 -23.03 -26.82 -3.77
N LYS A 411 -23.99 -27.73 -3.99
CA LYS A 411 -24.84 -27.72 -5.20
C LYS A 411 -25.75 -26.51 -5.25
N ILE A 412 -26.33 -26.12 -4.10
CA ILE A 412 -27.15 -24.90 -3.98
C ILE A 412 -26.32 -23.66 -4.31
N LYS A 413 -25.11 -23.51 -3.75
CA LYS A 413 -24.19 -22.40 -4.06
C LYS A 413 -23.83 -22.38 -5.56
N LYS A 414 -23.66 -23.55 -6.19
CA LYS A 414 -23.39 -23.67 -7.64
C LYS A 414 -24.59 -23.20 -8.48
N LEU A 415 -25.80 -23.64 -8.16
CA LEU A 415 -27.03 -23.20 -8.84
C LEU A 415 -27.29 -21.70 -8.65
N GLN A 416 -27.05 -21.19 -7.44
CA GLN A 416 -27.09 -19.75 -7.15
C GLN A 416 -26.11 -18.96 -8.05
N LYS A 417 -24.87 -19.42 -8.19
CA LYS A 417 -23.88 -18.79 -9.08
C LYS A 417 -24.35 -18.78 -10.54
N TYR A 418 -24.85 -19.91 -11.05
CA TYR A 418 -25.34 -19.99 -12.42
C TYR A 418 -26.54 -19.09 -12.67
N TYR A 419 -27.48 -19.04 -11.74
CA TYR A 419 -28.63 -18.14 -11.82
C TYR A 419 -28.20 -16.67 -11.92
N GLY A 420 -27.26 -16.24 -11.08
CA GLY A 420 -26.71 -14.88 -11.16
C GLY A 420 -25.97 -14.59 -12.47
N LEU A 421 -25.32 -15.58 -13.08
CA LEU A 421 -24.67 -15.44 -14.40
C LEU A 421 -25.69 -15.31 -15.53
N ALA A 422 -26.78 -16.11 -15.49
CA ALA A 422 -27.85 -16.06 -16.49
C ALA A 422 -28.51 -14.66 -16.57
N ILE A 423 -28.60 -13.95 -15.44
CA ILE A 423 -29.08 -12.56 -15.44
C ILE A 423 -27.98 -11.64 -16.00
N ARG A 424 -26.81 -11.58 -15.36
CA ARG A 424 -25.76 -10.58 -15.70
C ARG A 424 -25.30 -10.61 -17.16
N GLN A 425 -25.23 -11.80 -17.76
CA GLN A 425 -24.81 -11.95 -19.16
C GLN A 425 -25.81 -11.44 -20.19
N ASN A 426 -27.03 -11.11 -19.78
CA ASN A 426 -28.09 -10.66 -20.67
C ASN A 426 -28.62 -9.28 -20.27
N THR A 427 -27.85 -8.49 -19.53
CA THR A 427 -28.25 -7.14 -19.08
C THR A 427 -28.05 -6.10 -20.19
N ILE A 428 -28.75 -4.98 -20.08
CA ILE A 428 -28.63 -3.85 -21.02
C ILE A 428 -27.91 -2.69 -20.32
N LYS A 429 -26.87 -2.18 -20.98
CA LYS A 429 -26.05 -1.07 -20.45
C LYS A 429 -26.57 0.32 -20.81
N LYS A 430 -27.37 0.44 -21.87
CA LYS A 430 -27.97 1.70 -22.32
C LYS A 430 -28.91 2.27 -21.25
N SER A 431 -28.80 3.57 -20.94
CA SER A 431 -29.58 4.25 -19.88
C SER A 431 -31.10 4.10 -20.10
N ASN A 432 -31.55 4.35 -21.33
CA ASN A 432 -32.93 4.19 -21.78
C ASN A 432 -33.05 3.14 -22.90
N PRO A 433 -33.19 1.83 -22.56
CA PRO A 433 -33.43 0.79 -23.55
C PRO A 433 -34.86 0.87 -24.10
N THR A 434 -35.04 0.48 -25.37
CA THR A 434 -36.37 0.35 -25.97
C THR A 434 -37.10 -0.88 -25.41
N ASP A 435 -38.43 -0.87 -25.40
CA ASP A 435 -39.26 -2.00 -24.94
C ASP A 435 -38.86 -3.32 -25.62
N ARG A 436 -38.53 -3.26 -26.92
CA ARG A 436 -38.09 -4.42 -27.69
C ARG A 436 -36.77 -5.01 -27.17
N GLU A 437 -35.80 -4.16 -26.81
CA GLU A 437 -34.52 -4.61 -26.26
C GLU A 437 -34.72 -5.26 -24.89
N VAL A 438 -35.57 -4.66 -24.05
CA VAL A 438 -35.98 -5.19 -22.74
C VAL A 438 -36.61 -6.59 -22.92
N ASP A 439 -37.57 -6.74 -23.83
CA ASP A 439 -38.25 -8.00 -24.10
C ASP A 439 -37.28 -9.11 -24.56
N VAL A 440 -36.39 -8.80 -25.49
CA VAL A 440 -35.38 -9.76 -26.00
C VAL A 440 -34.44 -10.21 -24.89
N SER A 441 -33.99 -9.27 -24.05
CA SER A 441 -33.12 -9.57 -22.92
C SER A 441 -33.84 -10.44 -21.88
N ILE A 442 -35.06 -10.08 -21.47
CA ILE A 442 -35.86 -10.86 -20.52
C ILE A 442 -36.10 -12.29 -21.05
N TYR A 443 -36.47 -12.42 -22.33
CA TYR A 443 -36.63 -13.73 -22.96
C TYR A 443 -35.36 -14.56 -22.85
N THR A 444 -34.20 -13.96 -23.11
CA THR A 444 -32.90 -14.63 -23.06
C THR A 444 -32.51 -15.02 -21.62
N MET A 445 -32.77 -14.14 -20.64
CA MET A 445 -32.61 -14.46 -19.22
C MET A 445 -33.46 -15.67 -18.83
N LYS A 446 -34.75 -15.69 -19.17
CA LYS A 446 -35.65 -16.82 -18.90
C LYS A 446 -35.14 -18.11 -19.53
N LYS A 447 -34.78 -18.07 -20.80
CA LYS A 447 -34.23 -19.21 -21.53
C LYS A 447 -33.00 -19.78 -20.82
N ASN A 448 -32.06 -18.93 -20.40
CA ASN A 448 -30.85 -19.34 -19.70
C ASN A 448 -31.13 -19.87 -18.30
N ILE A 449 -32.07 -19.29 -17.56
CA ILE A 449 -32.50 -19.78 -16.24
C ILE A 449 -33.10 -21.19 -16.36
N ILE A 450 -33.97 -21.43 -17.35
CA ILE A 450 -34.54 -22.75 -17.61
C ILE A 450 -33.49 -23.75 -18.12
N ALA A 451 -32.49 -23.29 -18.86
CA ALA A 451 -31.35 -24.11 -19.28
C ALA A 451 -30.56 -24.66 -18.08
N ILE A 452 -30.39 -23.87 -17.01
CA ILE A 452 -29.71 -24.32 -15.78
C ILE A 452 -30.46 -25.49 -15.15
N LEU A 453 -31.80 -25.42 -15.06
CA LEU A 453 -32.62 -26.51 -14.51
C LEU A 453 -32.42 -27.81 -15.29
N ASN A 454 -32.58 -27.74 -16.62
CA ASN A 454 -32.48 -28.93 -17.49
C ASN A 454 -31.04 -29.48 -17.51
N HIS A 455 -30.02 -28.61 -17.53
CA HIS A 455 -28.62 -29.03 -17.47
C HIS A 455 -28.28 -29.75 -16.16
N SER A 456 -28.87 -29.32 -15.04
CA SER A 456 -28.51 -29.78 -13.70
C SER A 456 -29.14 -31.10 -13.29
N VAL A 457 -30.07 -31.65 -14.07
CA VAL A 457 -30.80 -32.88 -13.78
C VAL A 457 -30.53 -33.91 -14.88
N LYS A 458 -30.19 -35.14 -14.49
CA LYS A 458 -29.94 -36.26 -15.40
C LYS A 458 -31.20 -36.62 -16.16
N THR A 459 -31.05 -36.87 -17.46
CA THR A 459 -32.08 -37.47 -18.31
C THR A 459 -31.46 -38.57 -19.18
N GLN A 460 -32.28 -39.49 -19.67
CA GLN A 460 -31.86 -40.56 -20.56
C GLN A 460 -31.40 -40.04 -21.94
N ASP A 461 -31.75 -38.80 -22.28
CA ASP A 461 -31.44 -38.17 -23.56
C ASP A 461 -30.61 -36.88 -23.35
N PRO A 462 -29.28 -36.95 -23.53
CA PRO A 462 -28.39 -35.78 -23.40
C PRO A 462 -28.76 -34.61 -24.31
N ALA A 463 -29.36 -34.87 -25.49
CA ALA A 463 -29.80 -33.81 -26.38
C ALA A 463 -30.98 -33.04 -25.80
N LYS A 464 -31.88 -33.72 -25.06
CA LYS A 464 -32.94 -33.04 -24.28
C LYS A 464 -32.39 -32.31 -23.06
N GLN A 465 -31.40 -32.87 -22.37
CA GLN A 465 -30.76 -32.25 -21.19
C GLN A 465 -30.14 -30.89 -21.51
N HIS A 466 -29.50 -30.80 -22.67
CA HIS A 466 -28.70 -29.65 -23.07
C HIS A 466 -29.37 -28.78 -24.14
N ARG A 467 -30.61 -29.10 -24.53
CA ARG A 467 -31.39 -28.40 -25.57
C ARG A 467 -31.43 -26.89 -25.41
N PHE A 468 -31.57 -26.41 -24.18
CA PHE A 468 -31.73 -24.99 -23.87
C PHE A 468 -30.40 -24.31 -23.54
N CYS A 469 -29.30 -25.06 -23.41
CA CYS A 469 -27.98 -24.49 -23.15
C CYS A 469 -27.51 -23.63 -24.34
N PRO A 470 -26.71 -22.57 -24.08
CA PRO A 470 -26.10 -21.79 -25.17
C PRO A 470 -25.25 -22.67 -26.08
N LEU A 471 -25.26 -22.38 -27.38
CA LEU A 471 -24.41 -23.03 -28.37
C LEU A 471 -23.05 -22.33 -28.45
N GLY A 472 -22.03 -23.02 -28.96
CA GLY A 472 -20.71 -22.44 -29.23
C GLY A 472 -19.63 -22.77 -28.20
N GLU A 473 -18.37 -22.51 -28.57
CA GLU A 473 -17.18 -22.82 -27.78
C GLU A 473 -17.11 -22.03 -26.45
N THR A 474 -17.78 -20.88 -26.37
CA THR A 474 -17.88 -20.02 -25.19
C THR A 474 -19.05 -20.38 -24.27
N SER A 475 -19.84 -21.42 -24.60
CA SER A 475 -20.95 -21.87 -23.77
C SER A 475 -20.48 -22.31 -22.39
N TRP A 476 -21.21 -21.99 -21.32
CA TRP A 476 -20.92 -22.53 -19.99
C TRP A 476 -21.23 -24.04 -19.88
N CYS A 477 -21.96 -24.59 -20.84
CA CYS A 477 -22.28 -26.01 -20.92
C CYS A 477 -21.18 -26.78 -21.65
N LYS A 478 -20.41 -27.58 -20.90
CA LYS A 478 -19.29 -28.37 -21.45
C LYS A 478 -19.72 -29.36 -22.55
N TRP A 479 -20.93 -29.91 -22.46
CA TRP A 479 -21.49 -30.75 -23.51
C TRP A 479 -21.70 -29.98 -24.82
N GLN A 480 -22.22 -28.74 -24.77
CA GLN A 480 -22.38 -27.91 -25.96
C GLN A 480 -21.04 -27.45 -26.55
N GLN A 481 -20.04 -27.21 -25.69
CA GLN A 481 -18.67 -26.99 -26.15
C GLN A 481 -18.16 -28.19 -26.93
N ASP A 482 -18.23 -29.39 -26.34
CA ASP A 482 -17.78 -30.65 -26.94
C ASP A 482 -18.46 -30.96 -28.28
N VAL A 483 -19.77 -30.69 -28.40
CA VAL A 483 -20.51 -30.82 -29.67
C VAL A 483 -19.97 -29.86 -30.73
N THR A 484 -19.60 -28.64 -30.34
CA THR A 484 -19.09 -27.62 -31.26
C THR A 484 -17.64 -27.89 -31.66
N THR A 485 -16.77 -28.26 -30.71
CA THR A 485 -15.33 -28.50 -30.91
C THR A 485 -15.00 -29.93 -31.33
N ALA A 486 -16.01 -30.78 -31.49
CA ALA A 486 -15.87 -32.22 -31.76
C ALA A 486 -15.00 -32.97 -30.73
N THR A 487 -15.04 -32.56 -29.46
CA THR A 487 -14.32 -33.22 -28.35
C THR A 487 -15.26 -34.06 -27.48
N LYS A 488 -14.72 -34.90 -26.59
CA LYS A 488 -15.49 -35.76 -25.65
C LYS A 488 -14.93 -35.68 -24.24
N THR A 489 -15.05 -34.52 -23.62
CA THR A 489 -14.48 -34.22 -22.29
C THR A 489 -15.54 -34.10 -21.18
N TYR A 490 -16.81 -33.94 -21.55
CA TYR A 490 -17.95 -33.87 -20.64
C TYR A 490 -18.17 -35.19 -19.88
N LYS A 491 -18.38 -35.09 -18.57
CA LYS A 491 -18.76 -36.18 -17.67
C LYS A 491 -20.07 -35.81 -16.98
N ASP A 492 -20.99 -36.76 -16.92
CA ASP A 492 -22.33 -36.58 -16.31
C ASP A 492 -22.33 -36.86 -14.79
N ASP A 493 -21.17 -36.81 -14.13
CA ASP A 493 -21.00 -37.19 -12.73
C ASP A 493 -21.55 -36.17 -11.72
N ASP A 494 -21.85 -34.93 -12.15
CA ASP A 494 -22.36 -33.86 -11.28
C ASP A 494 -23.88 -33.64 -11.36
N CYS A 495 -24.63 -34.35 -12.22
CA CYS A 495 -26.06 -34.08 -12.40
C CYS A 495 -26.95 -34.71 -11.30
N LEU A 496 -28.00 -34.00 -10.90
CA LEU A 496 -29.00 -34.47 -9.92
C LEU A 496 -29.87 -35.57 -10.54
N PRO A 497 -30.39 -36.53 -9.74
CA PRO A 497 -31.35 -37.53 -10.23
C PRO A 497 -32.64 -36.91 -10.81
N GLU A 498 -33.29 -37.62 -11.72
CA GLU A 498 -34.49 -37.15 -12.46
C GLU A 498 -35.63 -36.64 -11.56
N VAL A 499 -35.79 -37.20 -10.36
CA VAL A 499 -36.78 -36.76 -9.34
C VAL A 499 -36.65 -35.27 -8.97
N PHE A 500 -35.47 -34.66 -9.19
CA PHE A 500 -35.25 -33.24 -8.90
C PHE A 500 -35.83 -32.30 -9.97
N LEU A 501 -36.19 -32.79 -11.16
CA LEU A 501 -36.72 -31.93 -12.22
C LEU A 501 -38.02 -31.25 -11.77
N GLU A 502 -39.02 -32.05 -11.38
CA GLU A 502 -40.31 -31.54 -10.90
C GLU A 502 -40.19 -30.86 -9.53
N LEU A 503 -39.26 -31.31 -8.69
CA LEU A 503 -39.04 -30.72 -7.37
C LEU A 503 -38.46 -29.30 -7.45
N LEU A 504 -37.55 -29.04 -8.40
CA LEU A 504 -36.88 -27.74 -8.56
C LEU A 504 -37.67 -26.78 -9.48
N ARG A 505 -38.50 -27.31 -10.39
CA ARG A 505 -39.26 -26.53 -11.38
C ARG A 505 -40.01 -25.32 -10.77
N PRO A 506 -40.74 -25.42 -9.64
CA PRO A 506 -41.44 -24.27 -9.06
C PRO A 506 -40.50 -23.12 -8.67
N THR A 507 -39.31 -23.44 -8.15
CA THR A 507 -38.31 -22.44 -7.75
C THR A 507 -37.80 -21.69 -8.97
N PHE A 508 -37.44 -22.41 -10.03
CA PHE A 508 -36.95 -21.83 -11.28
C PHE A 508 -38.02 -21.01 -12.00
N MET A 509 -39.28 -21.45 -12.00
CA MET A 509 -40.38 -20.68 -12.59
C MET A 509 -40.66 -19.38 -11.82
N THR A 510 -40.68 -19.45 -10.48
CA THR A 510 -40.88 -18.26 -9.63
C THR A 510 -39.77 -17.23 -9.85
N LEU A 511 -38.52 -17.68 -9.96
CA LEU A 511 -37.36 -16.81 -10.15
C LEU A 511 -37.07 -16.47 -11.62
N SER A 512 -37.92 -16.90 -12.55
CA SER A 512 -37.91 -16.46 -13.95
C SER A 512 -39.15 -15.63 -14.30
N ASP A 513 -39.82 -15.07 -13.29
CA ASP A 513 -40.92 -14.13 -13.46
C ASP A 513 -40.50 -12.90 -14.28
N THR A 514 -41.37 -12.44 -15.19
CA THR A 514 -41.08 -11.31 -16.09
C THR A 514 -40.77 -10.04 -15.29
N LYS A 515 -41.60 -9.70 -14.30
CA LYS A 515 -41.48 -8.45 -13.54
C LYS A 515 -40.24 -8.44 -12.63
N LEU A 516 -39.81 -9.62 -12.16
CA LEU A 516 -38.53 -9.74 -11.46
C LEU A 516 -37.35 -9.47 -12.38
N LEU A 517 -37.33 -10.07 -13.57
CA LEU A 517 -36.22 -9.95 -14.52
C LEU A 517 -36.14 -8.56 -15.16
N GLU A 518 -37.29 -7.92 -15.40
CA GLU A 518 -37.37 -6.52 -15.83
C GLU A 518 -36.68 -5.59 -14.83
N ARG A 519 -36.89 -5.80 -13.52
CA ARG A 519 -36.20 -5.04 -12.47
C ARG A 519 -34.70 -5.34 -12.36
N CYS A 520 -34.21 -6.40 -13.01
CA CYS A 520 -32.80 -6.77 -13.06
C CYS A 520 -32.11 -6.37 -14.38
N ILE A 521 -32.84 -5.74 -15.31
CA ILE A 521 -32.42 -5.54 -16.70
C ILE A 521 -31.10 -4.78 -16.84
N ARG A 522 -30.88 -3.82 -15.94
CA ARG A 522 -29.69 -2.96 -15.88
C ARG A 522 -28.46 -3.66 -15.28
N GLY A 523 -28.63 -4.82 -14.67
CA GLY A 523 -27.50 -5.58 -14.10
C GLY A 523 -26.87 -4.98 -12.85
N THR A 524 -27.51 -4.00 -12.24
CA THR A 524 -26.93 -3.13 -11.21
C THR A 524 -26.82 -3.82 -9.85
N THR A 525 -25.91 -3.31 -9.03
CA THR A 525 -25.71 -3.72 -7.64
C THR A 525 -25.62 -2.50 -6.75
N GLN A 526 -25.88 -2.66 -5.45
CA GLN A 526 -25.63 -1.63 -4.43
C GLN A 526 -24.17 -1.59 -3.98
N ASN A 527 -23.25 -2.27 -4.67
CA ASN A 527 -21.83 -2.27 -4.31
C ASN A 527 -21.23 -0.85 -4.16
N PRO A 528 -21.62 0.17 -4.97
CA PRO A 528 -21.15 1.54 -4.75
C PRO A 528 -21.49 2.07 -3.35
N ASN A 529 -22.68 1.77 -2.85
CA ASN A 529 -23.11 2.15 -1.51
C ASN A 529 -22.38 1.33 -0.44
N GLU A 530 -22.18 0.02 -0.67
CA GLU A 530 -21.39 -0.82 0.24
C GLU A 530 -19.95 -0.31 0.41
N CYS A 531 -19.32 0.23 -0.64
CA CYS A 531 -17.98 0.84 -0.59
C CYS A 531 -17.92 2.13 0.25
N ILE A 532 -18.99 2.95 0.23
CA ILE A 532 -19.09 4.16 1.06
C ILE A 532 -19.43 3.79 2.51
N ASN A 533 -20.37 2.87 2.69
CA ASN A 533 -20.74 2.32 4.01
C ASN A 533 -19.51 1.73 4.71
N GLU A 534 -18.63 1.06 3.98
CA GLU A 534 -17.35 0.59 4.50
C GLU A 534 -16.49 1.75 5.03
N LYS A 535 -16.31 2.84 4.26
CA LYS A 535 -15.55 4.04 4.68
C LYS A 535 -16.15 4.77 5.88
N GLU A 536 -17.47 4.96 5.95
CA GLU A 536 -18.11 5.67 7.08
C GLU A 536 -18.15 4.82 8.36
N THR A 537 -18.42 3.52 8.24
CA THR A 537 -18.30 2.60 9.40
C THR A 537 -16.84 2.54 9.90
N ASN A 538 -15.88 2.72 8.99
CA ASN A 538 -14.46 2.78 9.31
C ASN A 538 -14.07 4.07 10.06
N MET A 539 -14.70 5.22 9.76
CA MET A 539 -14.46 6.52 10.43
C MET A 539 -15.17 6.64 11.79
N ALA A 540 -16.40 6.12 11.94
CA ALA A 540 -17.21 6.32 13.14
C ALA A 540 -16.79 5.49 14.38
N ASN A 541 -15.95 4.46 14.22
CA ASN A 541 -15.71 3.47 15.28
C ASN A 541 -14.25 3.04 15.47
N GLY A 542 -13.23 3.80 15.01
CA GLY A 542 -11.83 3.32 15.11
C GLY A 542 -11.75 1.84 14.68
N CYS A 543 -12.26 1.60 13.46
CA CYS A 543 -13.09 0.46 13.04
C CYS A 543 -12.93 -0.89 13.77
N VAL A 544 -14.00 -1.40 14.38
CA VAL A 544 -14.11 -2.80 14.83
C VAL A 544 -15.09 -3.57 13.93
N LEU A 545 -14.57 -4.43 13.05
CA LEU A 545 -15.31 -5.29 12.13
C LEU A 545 -15.81 -6.57 12.80
N LEU A 546 -14.95 -7.20 13.61
CA LEU A 546 -15.29 -8.34 14.46
C LEU A 546 -14.66 -8.14 15.83
N ARG A 547 -15.37 -8.55 16.88
CA ARG A 547 -14.84 -8.60 18.24
C ARG A 547 -15.29 -9.87 18.90
N SER A 548 -14.36 -10.63 19.45
CA SER A 548 -14.67 -11.92 20.09
C SER A 548 -13.62 -12.26 21.13
N ALA A 549 -14.02 -12.98 22.17
CA ALA A 549 -13.07 -13.61 23.07
C ALA A 549 -12.47 -14.84 22.35
N LEU A 550 -11.18 -14.78 22.03
CA LEU A 550 -10.45 -15.88 21.40
C LEU A 550 -9.28 -16.32 22.28
N GLU A 551 -8.92 -17.59 22.21
CA GLU A 551 -7.72 -18.12 22.85
C GLU A 551 -6.49 -17.91 21.94
N VAL A 552 -5.43 -17.30 22.49
CA VAL A 552 -4.13 -17.13 21.83
C VAL A 552 -3.06 -17.66 22.79
N ASP A 553 -2.24 -18.62 22.34
CA ASP A 553 -1.23 -19.31 23.16
C ASP A 553 -1.81 -19.88 24.50
N GLY A 554 -3.04 -20.39 24.45
CA GLY A 554 -3.74 -20.98 25.61
C GLY A 554 -4.28 -19.98 26.64
N LYS A 555 -4.37 -18.68 26.30
CA LYS A 555 -4.99 -17.64 27.12
C LYS A 555 -6.10 -16.93 26.36
N SER A 556 -7.22 -16.63 27.02
CA SER A 556 -8.33 -15.87 26.43
C SER A 556 -7.98 -14.38 26.37
N PHE A 557 -8.19 -13.78 25.20
CA PHE A 557 -8.04 -12.36 24.92
C PHE A 557 -9.29 -11.82 24.24
N ASP A 558 -9.58 -10.54 24.47
CA ASP A 558 -10.49 -9.77 23.63
C ASP A 558 -9.77 -9.47 22.32
N VAL A 559 -10.20 -10.10 21.22
CA VAL A 559 -9.61 -9.94 19.90
C VAL A 559 -10.54 -9.11 19.04
N VAL A 560 -9.96 -8.13 18.36
CA VAL A 560 -10.63 -7.10 17.59
C VAL A 560 -10.03 -7.09 16.18
N LEU A 561 -10.85 -7.41 15.18
CA LEU A 561 -10.53 -7.18 13.77
C LEU A 561 -10.98 -5.78 13.39
N SER A 562 -10.11 -5.02 12.72
CA SER A 562 -10.40 -3.73 12.10
C SER A 562 -10.16 -3.82 10.59
N GLY A 563 -10.54 -2.79 9.84
CA GLY A 563 -10.22 -2.72 8.39
C GLY A 563 -8.71 -2.75 8.09
N THR A 564 -7.85 -2.44 9.06
CA THR A 564 -6.39 -2.31 8.85
C THR A 564 -5.55 -3.25 9.71
N SER A 565 -6.10 -3.85 10.77
CA SER A 565 -5.33 -4.65 11.74
C SER A 565 -6.16 -5.65 12.54
N ILE A 566 -5.49 -6.65 13.11
CA ILE A 566 -6.00 -7.54 14.17
C ILE A 566 -5.33 -7.12 15.48
N SER A 567 -6.08 -6.78 16.51
CA SER A 567 -5.53 -6.41 17.82
C SER A 567 -6.13 -7.25 18.94
N TRP A 568 -5.35 -7.54 20.00
CA TRP A 568 -5.83 -8.32 21.13
C TRP A 568 -5.21 -7.90 22.47
N GLY A 569 -6.02 -7.97 23.53
CA GLY A 569 -5.69 -7.59 24.91
C GLY A 569 -6.53 -8.32 25.96
N HIS A 570 -6.16 -8.26 27.24
CA HIS A 570 -6.89 -8.94 28.32
C HIS A 570 -8.27 -8.28 28.58
N VAL A 571 -9.29 -9.09 28.82
CA VAL A 571 -10.68 -8.65 29.11
C VAL A 571 -10.76 -8.13 30.55
N GLY A 572 -11.22 -6.89 30.73
CA GLY A 572 -11.83 -6.37 31.98
C GLY A 572 -10.91 -6.03 33.15
N ILE A 573 -10.51 -4.75 33.27
CA ILE A 573 -10.58 -3.94 34.50
C ILE A 573 -10.80 -2.48 34.05
N GLU A 574 -12.04 -2.03 34.04
CA GLU A 574 -12.34 -0.62 34.31
C GLU A 574 -12.30 -0.44 35.84
N GLU A 575 -11.73 0.66 36.30
CA GLU A 575 -11.60 1.11 37.70
C GLU A 575 -10.61 0.36 38.62
N SER A 576 -9.38 0.86 38.66
CA SER A 576 -8.71 1.23 39.93
C SER A 576 -7.38 1.92 39.59
N GLY A 577 -7.20 3.13 40.12
CA GLY A 577 -5.97 3.89 39.95
C GLY A 577 -4.78 3.14 40.55
N LEU A 578 -3.92 2.57 39.70
CA LEU A 578 -2.47 2.49 39.86
C LEU A 578 -1.81 1.84 38.61
N GLY A 579 -1.16 2.67 37.80
CA GLY A 579 -0.06 2.40 36.85
C GLY A 579 0.32 0.97 36.43
N SER A 580 -0.58 0.18 35.84
CA SER A 580 -0.26 -1.03 35.07
C SER A 580 -0.35 -0.73 33.56
N ALA A 581 0.78 -0.85 32.84
CA ALA A 581 0.80 -0.66 31.39
C ALA A 581 0.08 -1.82 30.69
N PHE A 582 -1.09 -1.55 30.11
CA PHE A 582 -1.86 -2.53 29.35
C PHE A 582 -1.11 -2.96 28.07
N PHE A 583 -0.77 -4.24 27.95
CA PHE A 583 -0.18 -4.81 26.72
C PHE A 583 -1.28 -5.13 25.70
N LYS A 584 -1.54 -4.21 24.78
CA LYS A 584 -2.33 -4.48 23.55
C LYS A 584 -1.38 -4.91 22.44
N LYS A 585 -1.54 -6.11 21.88
CA LYS A 585 -0.80 -6.56 20.69
C LYS A 585 -1.60 -6.17 19.44
N THR A 586 -0.93 -5.71 18.39
CA THR A 586 -1.55 -5.33 17.10
C THR A 586 -0.77 -5.94 15.95
N LEU A 587 -1.48 -6.47 14.96
CA LEU A 587 -0.97 -7.05 13.73
C LEU A 587 -1.62 -6.35 12.52
N PRO A 588 -0.87 -5.53 11.75
CA PRO A 588 -1.38 -4.90 10.54
C PRO A 588 -1.78 -5.96 9.49
N LEU A 589 -2.96 -5.80 8.89
CA LEU A 589 -3.45 -6.70 7.82
C LEU A 589 -2.65 -6.55 6.53
N SER A 590 -2.01 -5.39 6.31
CA SER A 590 -1.05 -5.19 5.22
C SER A 590 0.10 -6.20 5.25
N GLU A 591 0.49 -6.69 6.43
CA GLU A 591 1.56 -7.67 6.62
C GLU A 591 1.06 -9.12 6.70
N VAL A 592 -0.26 -9.35 6.73
CA VAL A 592 -0.87 -10.68 6.74
C VAL A 592 -1.03 -11.17 5.31
N PHE A 593 -0.42 -12.30 4.94
CA PHE A 593 -0.47 -12.82 3.57
C PHE A 593 -1.32 -14.08 3.38
N ALA A 594 -1.67 -14.80 4.45
CA ALA A 594 -2.57 -15.94 4.36
C ALA A 594 -3.35 -16.17 5.65
N VAL A 595 -4.57 -16.71 5.52
CA VAL A 595 -5.39 -17.20 6.64
C VAL A 595 -6.04 -18.54 6.27
N VAL A 596 -5.84 -19.55 7.11
CA VAL A 596 -6.27 -20.93 6.83
C VAL A 596 -6.88 -21.61 8.06
N PRO A 597 -7.90 -22.47 7.89
CA PRO A 597 -8.46 -23.26 8.99
C PRO A 597 -7.50 -24.37 9.45
N HIS A 598 -7.59 -24.76 10.71
CA HIS A 598 -6.74 -25.80 11.33
C HIS A 598 -6.72 -27.13 10.56
N LYS A 599 -7.86 -27.54 9.99
CA LYS A 599 -8.06 -28.84 9.33
C LYS A 599 -7.24 -29.06 8.04
N LEU A 600 -6.57 -28.04 7.49
CA LEU A 600 -5.82 -28.13 6.23
C LEU A 600 -4.31 -28.36 6.38
N ARG A 601 -3.76 -28.44 7.60
CA ARG A 601 -2.32 -28.66 7.79
C ARG A 601 -1.97 -30.13 7.97
N THR A 602 -1.60 -30.82 6.89
CA THR A 602 -0.84 -32.07 6.98
C THR A 602 0.60 -31.74 7.40
N VAL A 603 0.95 -31.94 8.68
CA VAL A 603 2.34 -31.88 9.13
C VAL A 603 3.03 -33.20 8.75
N PRO A 604 4.21 -33.18 8.10
CA PRO A 604 5.03 -34.38 7.96
C PRO A 604 5.58 -34.75 9.35
N SER A 605 5.13 -35.86 9.92
CA SER A 605 5.62 -36.37 11.20
C SER A 605 7.01 -36.99 11.04
N THR A 606 8.04 -36.36 11.61
CA THR A 606 9.27 -37.05 11.98
C THR A 606 9.04 -37.84 13.26
N GLU A 607 9.26 -39.16 13.15
CA GLU A 607 9.35 -40.16 14.21
C GLU A 607 8.08 -40.44 15.04
N GLY A 608 7.70 -41.72 15.06
CA GLY A 608 6.41 -42.20 15.52
C GLY A 608 6.22 -42.06 17.03
N GLU A 609 5.16 -41.34 17.38
CA GLU A 609 4.25 -41.61 18.50
C GLU A 609 2.94 -40.88 18.18
N ILE A 610 1.89 -41.63 17.82
CA ILE A 610 0.55 -41.06 17.63
C ILE A 610 -0.10 -41.02 19.00
N GLU A 611 0.06 -39.90 19.71
CA GLU A 611 -0.85 -39.54 20.78
C GLU A 611 -2.08 -38.90 20.13
N LEU A 612 -3.19 -39.65 20.08
CA LEU A 612 -4.52 -39.14 19.68
C LEU A 612 -5.02 -38.15 20.76
N THR A 613 -4.47 -36.94 20.75
CA THR A 613 -5.08 -35.79 21.41
C THR A 613 -6.18 -35.26 20.48
N SER A 614 -7.40 -35.17 21.01
CA SER A 614 -8.58 -34.75 20.24
C SER A 614 -8.35 -33.40 19.57
N LEU A 615 -8.31 -33.37 18.23
CA LEU A 615 -8.17 -32.16 17.43
C LEU A 615 -9.25 -31.14 17.82
N ARG A 616 -8.85 -29.96 18.29
CA ARG A 616 -9.75 -28.82 18.48
C ARG A 616 -10.22 -28.36 17.09
N SER A 617 -11.48 -28.62 16.76
CA SER A 617 -12.10 -28.32 15.46
C SER A 617 -12.28 -26.83 15.17
N SER A 618 -11.94 -25.95 16.11
CA SER A 618 -12.39 -24.56 16.16
C SER A 618 -11.24 -23.54 16.11
N SER A 619 -10.15 -23.80 15.39
CA SER A 619 -8.99 -22.88 15.35
C SER A 619 -8.64 -22.43 13.94
N PHE A 620 -8.09 -21.22 13.80
CA PHE A 620 -7.57 -20.68 12.54
C PHE A 620 -6.15 -20.12 12.68
N TYR A 621 -5.46 -20.12 11.55
CA TYR A 621 -4.06 -19.72 11.43
C TYR A 621 -3.94 -18.47 10.60
N VAL A 622 -3.29 -17.44 11.14
CA VAL A 622 -2.95 -16.20 10.43
C VAL A 622 -1.45 -16.16 10.19
N TYR A 623 -1.06 -16.12 8.91
CA TYR A 623 0.32 -16.01 8.48
C TYR A 623 0.61 -14.56 8.11
N ALA A 624 1.59 -13.97 8.80
CA ALA A 624 2.07 -12.64 8.52
C ALA A 624 3.57 -12.63 8.28
N VAL A 625 4.07 -11.57 7.68
CA VAL A 625 5.51 -11.37 7.58
C VAL A 625 6.03 -10.73 8.87
N LYS A 626 7.22 -11.15 9.27
CA LYS A 626 7.97 -10.55 10.36
C LYS A 626 9.41 -10.33 9.92
N ARG A 627 9.89 -9.13 10.19
CA ARG A 627 11.28 -8.77 10.00
C ARG A 627 12.21 -9.39 11.06
N THR A 628 13.41 -9.71 10.62
CA THR A 628 14.50 -10.25 11.43
C THR A 628 15.81 -9.50 11.13
N ARG A 629 16.88 -9.81 11.86
CA ARG A 629 18.20 -9.17 11.70
C ARG A 629 18.71 -9.28 10.26
N LYS A 630 19.54 -8.31 9.85
CA LYS A 630 20.17 -8.24 8.51
C LYS A 630 19.16 -8.11 7.35
N HIS A 631 18.13 -7.30 7.54
CA HIS A 631 17.09 -6.97 6.52
C HIS A 631 16.27 -8.18 6.02
N LYS A 632 16.29 -9.31 6.75
CA LYS A 632 15.59 -10.54 6.34
C LYS A 632 14.14 -10.55 6.82
N TRP A 633 13.26 -11.08 5.98
CA TRP A 633 11.85 -11.30 6.30
C TRP A 633 11.53 -12.79 6.42
N ARG A 634 10.65 -13.15 7.35
CA ARG A 634 10.21 -14.52 7.60
C ARG A 634 8.71 -14.57 7.81
N GLU A 635 8.11 -15.70 7.52
CA GLU A 635 6.75 -16.00 7.95
C GLU A 635 6.67 -16.06 9.49
N LYS A 636 5.60 -15.51 10.03
CA LYS A 636 5.20 -15.63 11.43
C LYS A 636 3.77 -16.14 11.49
N LEU A 637 3.58 -17.22 12.22
CA LEU A 637 2.29 -17.84 12.46
C LEU A 637 1.68 -17.30 13.75
N PHE A 638 0.41 -16.91 13.68
CA PHE A 638 -0.46 -16.66 14.82
C PHE A 638 -1.58 -17.70 14.82
N VAL A 639 -1.87 -18.26 16.00
CA VAL A 639 -2.91 -19.26 16.20
C VAL A 639 -4.01 -18.64 17.03
N PHE A 640 -5.23 -18.67 16.51
CA PHE A 640 -6.43 -18.20 17.20
C PHE A 640 -7.39 -19.36 17.37
N ASP A 641 -7.69 -19.69 18.62
CA ASP A 641 -8.62 -20.73 19.02
C ASP A 641 -9.99 -20.10 19.32
N CYS A 642 -11.04 -20.60 18.69
CA CYS A 642 -12.43 -20.18 18.86
C CYS A 642 -13.22 -21.17 19.71
N HIS A 643 -14.30 -20.70 20.32
CA HIS A 643 -15.20 -21.56 21.11
C HIS A 643 -16.11 -22.45 20.24
N ASP A 644 -16.35 -22.07 18.99
CA ASP A 644 -17.13 -22.84 18.02
C ASP A 644 -16.61 -22.68 16.57
N GLU A 645 -17.04 -23.57 15.69
CA GLU A 645 -16.59 -23.62 14.28
C GLU A 645 -17.18 -22.49 13.42
N CYS A 646 -18.38 -21.99 13.74
CA CYS A 646 -19.01 -20.89 13.00
C CYS A 646 -18.26 -19.58 13.21
N LEU A 647 -17.85 -19.29 14.44
CA LEU A 647 -17.02 -18.13 14.77
C LEU A 647 -15.67 -18.20 14.04
N CYS A 648 -15.06 -19.38 13.99
CA CYS A 648 -13.81 -19.60 13.26
C CYS A 648 -13.98 -19.29 11.75
N GLU A 649 -15.05 -19.78 11.13
CA GLU A 649 -15.36 -19.48 9.72
C GLU A 649 -15.63 -17.99 9.49
N GLU A 650 -16.36 -17.32 10.38
CA GLU A 650 -16.64 -15.88 10.30
C GLU A 650 -15.36 -15.03 10.32
N TRP A 651 -14.43 -15.35 11.22
CA TRP A 651 -13.12 -14.69 11.31
C TRP A 651 -12.26 -14.94 10.06
N ILE A 652 -12.21 -16.19 9.57
CA ILE A 652 -11.48 -16.53 8.35
C ILE A 652 -12.04 -15.76 7.15
N ASP A 653 -13.35 -15.78 6.95
CA ASP A 653 -13.99 -15.14 5.80
C ASP A 653 -13.87 -13.62 5.85
N SER A 654 -13.97 -13.02 7.04
CA SER A 654 -13.79 -11.58 7.23
C SER A 654 -12.35 -11.15 6.94
N ILE A 655 -11.35 -11.87 7.46
CA ILE A 655 -9.95 -11.59 7.15
C ILE A 655 -9.69 -11.78 5.65
N LYS A 656 -10.17 -12.87 5.03
CA LYS A 656 -10.02 -13.10 3.58
C LYS A 656 -10.65 -12.00 2.75
N SER A 657 -11.82 -11.49 3.15
CA SER A 657 -12.49 -10.39 2.48
C SER A 657 -11.61 -9.14 2.47
N ILE A 658 -11.06 -8.75 3.62
CA ILE A 658 -10.15 -7.59 3.72
C ILE A 658 -8.87 -7.83 2.91
N LEU A 659 -8.28 -9.02 3.02
CA LEU A 659 -7.07 -9.38 2.28
C LEU A 659 -7.29 -9.34 0.75
N SER A 660 -8.51 -9.57 0.28
CA SER A 660 -8.86 -9.51 -1.15
C SER A 660 -8.86 -8.09 -1.72
N GLY A 661 -8.93 -7.06 -0.86
CA GLY A 661 -8.82 -5.65 -1.24
C GLY A 661 -7.39 -5.16 -1.44
N PHE A 662 -6.38 -5.92 -1.00
CA PHE A 662 -4.98 -5.59 -1.28
C PHE A 662 -4.61 -5.98 -2.71
N ASN A 663 -3.83 -5.12 -3.39
CA ASN A 663 -3.34 -5.38 -4.73
C ASN A 663 -2.15 -6.37 -4.72
N ARG A 664 -2.46 -7.66 -4.49
CA ARG A 664 -1.48 -8.75 -4.43
C ARG A 664 -1.57 -9.65 -5.65
N PRO A 665 -0.44 -10.19 -6.13
CA PRO A 665 -0.44 -11.05 -7.31
C PRO A 665 -1.20 -12.35 -7.03
N LYS A 666 -2.01 -12.79 -8.00
CA LYS A 666 -2.77 -14.03 -7.98
C LYS A 666 -2.26 -15.03 -9.01
N ARG A 667 -1.59 -14.57 -10.07
CA ARG A 667 -0.97 -15.41 -11.10
C ARG A 667 0.39 -14.87 -11.54
N LEU A 668 1.42 -15.69 -11.45
CA LEU A 668 2.80 -15.33 -11.78
C LEU A 668 3.38 -16.26 -12.84
N LEU A 669 4.17 -15.68 -13.76
CA LEU A 669 5.01 -16.43 -14.69
C LEU A 669 6.43 -16.52 -14.11
N VAL A 670 6.94 -17.73 -13.86
CA VAL A 670 8.23 -17.93 -13.19
C VAL A 670 9.22 -18.58 -14.14
N PHE A 671 10.35 -17.91 -14.39
CA PHE A 671 11.49 -18.46 -15.11
C PHE A 671 12.57 -18.92 -14.15
N ILE A 672 13.00 -20.18 -14.28
CA ILE A 672 14.11 -20.74 -13.49
C ILE A 672 15.30 -21.00 -14.40
N ASN A 673 16.46 -20.44 -14.04
CA ASN A 673 17.74 -20.88 -14.59
C ASN A 673 18.29 -22.06 -13.78
N PRO A 674 18.29 -23.31 -14.30
CA PRO A 674 18.72 -24.48 -13.55
C PRO A 674 20.24 -24.55 -13.36
N ILE A 675 21.02 -23.92 -14.25
CA ILE A 675 22.49 -24.04 -14.31
C ILE A 675 23.18 -22.81 -13.70
N GLY A 676 22.46 -21.70 -13.51
CA GLY A 676 22.98 -20.45 -12.98
C GLY A 676 23.64 -20.58 -11.60
N GLY A 677 24.70 -19.79 -11.38
CA GLY A 677 25.38 -19.67 -10.09
C GLY A 677 25.81 -21.01 -9.48
N ARG A 678 25.20 -21.37 -8.34
CA ARG A 678 25.49 -22.61 -7.59
C ARG A 678 24.68 -23.81 -8.05
N ARG A 679 23.91 -23.70 -9.15
CA ARG A 679 22.98 -24.74 -9.64
C ARG A 679 21.90 -25.11 -8.63
N LEU A 680 21.45 -24.12 -7.85
CA LEU A 680 20.46 -24.29 -6.80
C LEU A 680 19.08 -23.72 -7.18
N GLY A 681 18.92 -23.12 -8.36
CA GLY A 681 17.68 -22.41 -8.75
C GLY A 681 16.42 -23.25 -8.55
N CYS A 682 16.37 -24.47 -9.12
CA CYS A 682 15.22 -25.36 -8.95
C CYS A 682 14.99 -25.75 -7.49
N LYS A 683 16.08 -26.06 -6.76
CA LYS A 683 16.01 -26.47 -5.34
C LYS A 683 15.49 -25.34 -4.46
N ILE A 684 16.02 -24.12 -4.64
CA ILE A 684 15.59 -22.92 -3.91
C ILE A 684 14.11 -22.66 -4.18
N TYR A 685 13.67 -22.74 -5.44
CA TYR A 685 12.27 -22.55 -5.78
C TYR A 685 11.39 -23.59 -5.08
N THR A 686 11.64 -24.88 -5.29
CA THR A 686 10.80 -25.96 -4.75
C THR A 686 10.79 -26.03 -3.22
N GLU A 687 11.94 -25.81 -2.56
CA GLU A 687 12.04 -25.97 -1.10
C GLU A 687 11.69 -24.70 -0.31
N GLN A 688 11.85 -23.51 -0.89
CA GLN A 688 11.73 -22.24 -0.13
C GLN A 688 10.69 -21.27 -0.69
N VAL A 689 10.42 -21.26 -1.99
CA VAL A 689 9.54 -20.26 -2.63
C VAL A 689 8.16 -20.82 -2.92
N GLN A 690 8.11 -21.97 -3.59
CA GLN A 690 6.87 -22.64 -3.98
C GLN A 690 5.91 -22.85 -2.78
N PRO A 691 6.35 -23.31 -1.59
CA PRO A 691 5.45 -23.48 -0.46
C PRO A 691 4.80 -22.16 0.00
N LEU A 692 5.51 -21.04 -0.11
CA LEU A 692 4.99 -19.72 0.25
C LEU A 692 3.97 -19.23 -0.77
N PHE A 693 4.23 -19.42 -2.06
CA PHE A 693 3.28 -19.08 -3.13
C PHE A 693 1.99 -19.93 -3.03
N GLU A 694 2.12 -21.22 -2.74
CA GLU A 694 0.96 -22.10 -2.50
C GLU A 694 0.16 -21.65 -1.27
N LEU A 695 0.83 -21.31 -0.17
CA LEU A 695 0.20 -20.81 1.05
C LEU A 695 -0.53 -19.47 0.82
N ALA A 696 0.03 -18.59 -0.01
CA ALA A 696 -0.57 -17.33 -0.43
C ALA A 696 -1.64 -17.50 -1.54
N ASN A 697 -1.92 -18.74 -1.98
CA ASN A 697 -2.87 -19.06 -3.04
C ASN A 697 -2.55 -18.38 -4.40
N ILE A 698 -1.26 -18.29 -4.72
CA ILE A 698 -0.74 -17.76 -5.99
C ILE A 698 -0.62 -18.89 -7.00
N LYS A 699 -1.23 -18.73 -8.17
CA LYS A 699 -1.06 -19.65 -9.31
C LYS A 699 0.24 -19.34 -10.03
N VAL A 700 1.01 -20.38 -10.34
CA VAL A 700 2.31 -20.21 -11.01
C VAL A 700 2.34 -20.98 -12.32
N ASP A 701 2.71 -20.27 -13.39
CA ASP A 701 3.13 -20.87 -14.65
C ASP A 701 4.67 -20.95 -14.64
N LEU A 702 5.21 -22.17 -14.55
CA LEU A 702 6.64 -22.41 -14.33
C LEU A 702 7.37 -22.80 -15.62
N ILE A 703 8.45 -22.09 -15.93
CA ILE A 703 9.32 -22.35 -17.09
C ILE A 703 10.76 -22.53 -16.63
N VAL A 704 11.31 -23.71 -16.87
CA VAL A 704 12.75 -23.96 -16.67
C VAL A 704 13.47 -23.62 -17.97
N THR A 705 14.41 -22.67 -17.93
CA THR A 705 15.12 -22.23 -19.13
C THR A 705 16.17 -23.25 -19.56
N GLU A 706 16.29 -23.50 -20.86
CA GLU A 706 17.18 -24.54 -21.41
C GLU A 706 18.46 -23.94 -22.02
N ARG A 707 18.41 -22.68 -22.43
CA ARG A 707 19.51 -21.96 -23.11
C ARG A 707 19.49 -20.47 -22.78
N ALA A 708 20.57 -19.79 -23.12
CA ALA A 708 20.62 -18.33 -23.08
C ALA A 708 19.55 -17.72 -24.00
N ASN A 709 18.98 -16.60 -23.55
CA ASN A 709 17.87 -15.88 -24.17
C ASN A 709 16.55 -16.66 -24.26
N HIS A 710 16.41 -17.82 -23.60
CA HIS A 710 15.16 -18.58 -23.68
C HIS A 710 13.98 -17.79 -23.09
N ALA A 711 14.17 -17.13 -21.94
CA ALA A 711 13.10 -16.34 -21.34
C ALA A 711 12.74 -15.13 -22.19
N LYS A 712 13.75 -14.43 -22.73
CA LYS A 712 13.56 -13.33 -23.68
C LYS A 712 12.72 -13.76 -24.88
N ASP A 713 13.12 -14.85 -25.54
CA ASP A 713 12.44 -15.34 -26.75
C ASP A 713 11.01 -15.81 -26.46
N TYR A 714 10.77 -16.38 -25.28
CA TYR A 714 9.43 -16.76 -24.83
C TYR A 714 8.56 -15.53 -24.60
N LEU A 715 9.08 -14.55 -23.86
CA LEU A 715 8.38 -13.31 -23.55
C LEU A 715 8.03 -12.48 -24.79
N LEU A 716 8.79 -12.57 -25.88
CA LEU A 716 8.47 -11.91 -27.14
C LEU A 716 7.30 -12.56 -27.92
N LYS A 717 6.88 -13.77 -27.55
CA LYS A 717 5.89 -14.56 -28.32
C LYS A 717 4.59 -14.81 -27.57
N GLU A 718 4.64 -15.01 -26.25
CA GLU A 718 3.50 -15.46 -25.46
C GLU A 718 2.46 -14.34 -25.22
N ALA A 719 1.22 -14.61 -24.82
CA ALA A 719 0.31 -13.55 -24.36
C ALA A 719 0.46 -13.30 -22.83
N LEU A 720 0.66 -12.04 -22.40
CA LEU A 720 0.91 -11.70 -20.98
C LEU A 720 -0.27 -11.00 -20.28
N GLU A 721 -1.43 -10.89 -20.94
CA GLU A 721 -2.60 -10.13 -20.45
C GLU A 721 -3.22 -10.67 -19.15
N LYS A 722 -2.90 -11.92 -18.77
CA LYS A 722 -3.54 -12.63 -17.63
C LYS A 722 -2.58 -12.91 -16.48
N ILE A 723 -1.37 -12.36 -16.50
CA ILE A 723 -0.38 -12.53 -15.43
C ILE A 723 -0.19 -11.21 -14.69
N ASP A 724 0.02 -11.30 -13.37
CA ASP A 724 0.19 -10.14 -12.49
C ASP A 724 1.68 -9.76 -12.33
N GLY A 725 2.59 -10.60 -12.83
CA GLY A 725 4.02 -10.32 -12.85
C GLY A 725 4.89 -11.47 -13.36
N VAL A 726 6.15 -11.17 -13.67
CA VAL A 726 7.16 -12.13 -14.15
C VAL A 726 8.27 -12.27 -13.13
N ILE A 727 8.59 -13.49 -12.71
CA ILE A 727 9.57 -13.77 -11.66
C ILE A 727 10.79 -14.46 -12.27
N SER A 728 11.98 -13.88 -12.04
CA SER A 728 13.25 -14.49 -12.38
C SER A 728 13.84 -15.22 -11.18
N VAL A 729 14.05 -16.54 -11.29
CA VAL A 729 14.77 -17.35 -10.31
C VAL A 729 16.16 -17.66 -10.87
N GLY A 730 17.17 -16.96 -10.37
CA GLY A 730 18.51 -17.00 -10.93
C GLY A 730 19.40 -15.91 -10.37
N GLY A 731 20.50 -15.64 -11.07
CA GLY A 731 21.30 -14.44 -10.81
C GLY A 731 20.91 -13.26 -11.68
N ASP A 732 21.69 -12.19 -11.61
CA ASP A 732 21.45 -10.95 -12.36
C ASP A 732 21.20 -11.22 -13.86
N GLY A 733 21.95 -12.13 -14.50
CA GLY A 733 21.74 -12.48 -15.92
C GLY A 733 20.34 -13.02 -16.27
N MET A 734 19.71 -13.80 -15.38
CA MET A 734 18.33 -14.28 -15.60
C MET A 734 17.34 -13.10 -15.55
N PHE A 735 17.52 -12.19 -14.60
CA PHE A 735 16.75 -10.96 -14.53
C PHE A 735 16.91 -10.13 -15.82
N HIS A 736 18.13 -10.03 -16.37
CA HIS A 736 18.37 -9.28 -17.61
C HIS A 736 17.67 -9.85 -18.83
N GLU A 737 17.60 -11.18 -18.96
CA GLU A 737 16.83 -11.81 -20.03
C GLU A 737 15.35 -11.44 -19.94
N VAL A 738 14.78 -11.46 -18.73
CA VAL A 738 13.38 -11.06 -18.47
C VAL A 738 13.17 -9.58 -18.76
N LEU A 739 14.02 -8.71 -18.22
CA LEU A 739 13.99 -7.26 -18.43
C LEU A 739 13.99 -6.92 -19.92
N ASN A 740 14.99 -7.43 -20.66
CA ASN A 740 15.11 -7.11 -22.07
C ASN A 740 13.95 -7.71 -22.88
N GLY A 741 13.45 -8.90 -22.53
CA GLY A 741 12.26 -9.48 -23.15
C GLY A 741 11.02 -8.60 -23.00
N LEU A 742 10.74 -8.12 -21.79
CA LEU A 742 9.59 -7.28 -21.51
C LEU A 742 9.70 -5.87 -22.10
N VAL A 743 10.86 -5.21 -21.92
CA VAL A 743 11.06 -3.85 -22.45
C VAL A 743 10.98 -3.86 -23.96
N ILE A 744 11.70 -4.76 -24.65
CA ILE A 744 11.68 -4.84 -26.12
C ILE A 744 10.27 -5.13 -26.62
N ARG A 745 9.56 -6.08 -25.99
CA ARG A 745 8.17 -6.37 -26.32
C ARG A 745 7.28 -5.14 -26.21
N ALA A 746 7.34 -4.41 -25.08
CA ALA A 746 6.47 -3.26 -24.87
C ALA A 746 6.65 -2.20 -25.96
N GLN A 747 7.88 -2.01 -26.45
CA GLN A 747 8.13 -1.08 -27.56
C GLN A 747 7.63 -1.62 -28.91
N GLN A 748 7.74 -2.93 -29.14
CA GLN A 748 7.20 -3.59 -30.35
C GLN A 748 5.67 -3.53 -30.38
N ASP A 749 5.01 -3.84 -29.26
CA ASP A 749 3.56 -3.79 -29.10
C ASP A 749 3.03 -2.36 -29.30
N ALA A 750 3.81 -1.34 -28.90
CA ALA A 750 3.50 0.08 -29.12
C ALA A 750 3.96 0.64 -30.47
N MET A 751 4.55 -0.19 -31.34
CA MET A 751 5.09 0.21 -32.65
C MET A 751 6.09 1.38 -32.61
N LEU A 752 6.89 1.48 -31.55
CA LEU A 752 7.88 2.54 -31.42
C LEU A 752 9.17 2.24 -32.18
N ASP A 753 9.64 3.24 -32.94
CA ASP A 753 10.93 3.17 -33.60
C ASP A 753 12.08 3.43 -32.61
N SER A 754 12.72 2.35 -32.17
CA SER A 754 13.89 2.38 -31.29
C SER A 754 15.14 3.03 -31.90
N THR A 755 15.12 3.30 -33.22
CA THR A 755 16.24 3.94 -33.94
C THR A 755 16.17 5.47 -33.96
N SER A 756 15.11 6.07 -33.40
CA SER A 756 15.04 7.52 -33.25
C SER A 756 16.08 8.04 -32.25
N TYR A 757 16.74 9.16 -32.57
CA TYR A 757 17.66 9.86 -31.67
C TYR A 757 16.94 10.24 -30.35
N ASN A 758 15.70 10.72 -30.46
CA ASN A 758 14.83 11.08 -29.34
C ASN A 758 14.01 9.89 -28.78
N PHE A 759 14.40 8.65 -29.08
CA PHE A 759 13.69 7.48 -28.57
C PHE A 759 13.59 7.48 -27.04
N GLN A 760 12.35 7.41 -26.56
CA GLN A 760 11.99 7.27 -25.15
C GLN A 760 11.14 6.00 -24.99
N PRO A 761 11.62 4.99 -24.26
CA PRO A 761 10.91 3.74 -24.06
C PRO A 761 9.70 3.94 -23.15
N ILE A 762 8.61 3.21 -23.44
CA ILE A 762 7.39 3.22 -22.62
C ILE A 762 7.63 2.43 -21.33
N PRO A 763 7.18 2.95 -20.17
CA PRO A 763 7.20 2.23 -18.88
C PRO A 763 6.44 0.90 -18.92
N LEU A 764 6.96 -0.09 -18.19
CA LEU A 764 6.30 -1.38 -18.05
C LEU A 764 5.21 -1.35 -16.97
N ASN A 765 4.01 -1.78 -17.36
CA ASN A 765 2.90 -1.99 -16.43
C ASN A 765 3.05 -3.29 -15.62
N LEU A 766 3.84 -4.25 -16.11
CA LEU A 766 4.00 -5.57 -15.51
C LEU A 766 5.24 -5.62 -14.60
N PRO A 767 5.10 -5.83 -13.28
CA PRO A 767 6.22 -5.86 -12.35
C PRO A 767 7.07 -7.15 -12.48
N ILE A 768 8.37 -7.01 -12.15
CA ILE A 768 9.35 -8.10 -12.19
C ILE A 768 9.75 -8.49 -10.76
N GLY A 769 9.69 -9.78 -10.44
CA GLY A 769 10.19 -10.33 -9.18
C GLY A 769 11.55 -11.01 -9.34
N ILE A 770 12.42 -10.88 -8.34
CA ILE A 770 13.77 -11.48 -8.36
C ILE A 770 13.90 -12.44 -7.19
N ILE A 771 14.06 -13.73 -7.46
CA ILE A 771 14.47 -14.72 -6.46
C ILE A 771 15.97 -14.99 -6.62
N PRO A 772 16.81 -14.53 -5.68
CA PRO A 772 18.26 -14.67 -5.77
C PRO A 772 18.69 -16.14 -5.70
N ALA A 773 19.29 -16.63 -6.78
CA ALA A 773 19.89 -17.97 -6.86
C ALA A 773 21.26 -17.95 -7.57
N GLY A 774 21.82 -16.77 -7.81
CA GLY A 774 23.09 -16.57 -8.48
C GLY A 774 24.27 -16.49 -7.52
N SER A 775 25.37 -15.90 -8.00
CA SER A 775 26.62 -15.78 -7.23
C SER A 775 26.82 -14.40 -6.62
N THR A 776 26.21 -13.36 -7.21
CA THR A 776 26.38 -11.96 -6.82
C THR A 776 25.04 -11.39 -6.38
N ASP A 777 24.02 -11.50 -7.24
CA ASP A 777 22.64 -11.07 -7.03
C ASP A 777 22.57 -9.62 -6.55
N ALA A 778 23.33 -8.74 -7.23
CA ALA A 778 23.51 -7.36 -6.82
C ALA A 778 22.19 -6.58 -6.84
N ILE A 779 21.31 -6.85 -7.81
CA ILE A 779 20.03 -6.14 -7.93
C ILE A 779 19.11 -6.50 -6.76
N ALA A 780 19.02 -7.78 -6.39
CA ALA A 780 18.27 -8.23 -5.22
C ALA A 780 18.84 -7.62 -3.92
N PHE A 781 20.18 -7.56 -3.82
CA PHE A 781 20.84 -6.94 -2.68
C PHE A 781 20.55 -5.44 -2.57
N CYS A 782 20.63 -4.69 -3.67
CA CYS A 782 20.41 -3.24 -3.69
C CYS A 782 18.95 -2.86 -3.38
N THR A 783 18.01 -3.76 -3.67
CA THR A 783 16.57 -3.52 -3.50
C THR A 783 16.01 -4.03 -2.18
N THR A 784 16.61 -5.07 -1.58
CA THR A 784 16.11 -5.70 -0.32
C THR A 784 17.14 -5.70 0.82
N GLY A 785 18.38 -5.30 0.55
CA GLY A 785 19.49 -5.27 1.52
C GLY A 785 20.11 -6.63 1.81
N ASN A 786 19.69 -7.69 1.10
CA ASN A 786 20.18 -9.06 1.29
C ASN A 786 19.88 -9.96 0.07
N ASN A 787 20.43 -11.17 0.05
CA ASN A 787 20.22 -12.16 -1.03
C ASN A 787 19.44 -13.40 -0.55
N ASP A 788 18.42 -13.20 0.29
CA ASP A 788 17.64 -14.26 0.89
C ASP A 788 16.39 -14.58 0.04
N PRO A 789 16.25 -15.79 -0.53
CA PRO A 789 15.14 -16.13 -1.42
C PRO A 789 13.76 -15.97 -0.78
N VAL A 790 13.64 -16.34 0.49
CA VAL A 790 12.39 -16.21 1.26
C VAL A 790 11.99 -14.75 1.40
N THR A 791 12.96 -13.85 1.63
CA THR A 791 12.69 -12.41 1.73
C THR A 791 12.09 -11.87 0.42
N SER A 792 12.70 -12.18 -0.72
CA SER A 792 12.16 -11.77 -2.02
C SER A 792 10.79 -12.39 -2.32
N ALA A 793 10.59 -13.67 -1.98
CA ALA A 793 9.30 -14.34 -2.16
C ALA A 793 8.18 -13.68 -1.35
N LEU A 794 8.45 -13.25 -0.12
CA LEU A 794 7.48 -12.54 0.71
C LEU A 794 7.14 -11.15 0.14
N HIS A 795 8.11 -10.39 -0.37
CA HIS A 795 7.84 -9.10 -1.04
C HIS A 795 7.00 -9.27 -2.32
N ILE A 796 7.24 -10.35 -3.08
CA ILE A 796 6.39 -10.73 -4.22
C ILE A 796 4.97 -11.03 -3.75
N ILE A 797 4.79 -11.85 -2.71
CA ILE A 797 3.47 -12.21 -2.17
C ILE A 797 2.70 -10.97 -1.69
N LEU A 798 3.37 -10.03 -1.03
CA LEU A 798 2.74 -8.81 -0.52
C LEU A 798 2.40 -7.81 -1.62
N GLY A 799 2.91 -8.01 -2.85
CA GLY A 799 2.70 -7.08 -3.96
C GLY A 799 3.46 -5.77 -3.79
N ASP A 800 4.58 -5.77 -3.05
CA ASP A 800 5.40 -4.57 -2.88
C ASP A 800 5.87 -4.05 -4.24
N ASN A 801 5.99 -2.73 -4.41
CA ASN A 801 6.14 -2.12 -5.72
C ASN A 801 7.19 -1.01 -5.70
N GLN A 802 8.43 -1.34 -6.09
CA GLN A 802 9.56 -0.42 -6.13
C GLN A 802 9.84 0.02 -7.57
N PRO A 803 9.72 1.32 -7.92
CA PRO A 803 10.18 1.83 -9.21
C PRO A 803 11.70 1.69 -9.34
N LEU A 804 12.17 1.44 -10.56
CA LEU A 804 13.59 1.31 -10.90
C LEU A 804 13.89 1.91 -12.27
N ASP A 805 14.95 2.69 -12.34
CA ASP A 805 15.48 3.28 -13.57
C ASP A 805 16.22 2.24 -14.41
N VAL A 806 16.15 2.44 -15.73
CA VAL A 806 16.82 1.57 -16.70
C VAL A 806 17.64 2.42 -17.64
N CYS A 807 18.89 2.03 -17.86
CA CYS A 807 19.76 2.62 -18.85
C CYS A 807 19.58 1.92 -20.20
N SER A 808 19.43 2.68 -21.29
CA SER A 808 19.62 2.15 -22.65
C SER A 808 21.07 2.32 -23.07
N VAL A 809 21.69 1.25 -23.56
CA VAL A 809 23.03 1.28 -24.17
C VAL A 809 22.87 1.31 -25.68
N LYS A 810 23.23 2.44 -26.30
CA LYS A 810 23.11 2.70 -27.73
C LYS A 810 24.46 2.70 -28.44
N ARG A 811 24.45 2.28 -29.69
CA ARG A 811 25.54 2.51 -30.66
C ARG A 811 24.97 3.26 -31.84
N LYS A 812 25.47 4.47 -32.10
CA LYS A 812 24.81 5.41 -33.02
C LYS A 812 23.34 5.53 -32.59
N ASN A 813 22.43 5.12 -33.45
CA ASN A 813 20.98 5.15 -33.21
C ASN A 813 20.39 3.80 -32.77
N GLU A 814 21.17 2.72 -32.72
CA GLU A 814 20.67 1.39 -32.38
C GLU A 814 20.78 1.10 -30.87
N VAL A 815 19.68 0.68 -30.24
CA VAL A 815 19.68 0.19 -28.85
C VAL A 815 20.24 -1.22 -28.80
N LEU A 816 21.43 -1.39 -28.24
CA LEU A 816 22.07 -2.70 -28.08
C LEU A 816 21.42 -3.52 -26.96
N ARG A 817 21.05 -2.86 -25.84
CA ARG A 817 20.45 -3.49 -24.66
C ARG A 817 20.00 -2.48 -23.61
N TYR A 818 19.24 -3.00 -22.65
CA TYR A 818 18.87 -2.32 -21.42
C TYR A 818 19.63 -2.90 -20.21
N ASN A 819 20.04 -2.04 -19.29
CA ASN A 819 20.79 -2.40 -18.08
C ASN A 819 20.29 -1.59 -16.87
N VAL A 820 20.46 -2.12 -15.66
CA VAL A 820 19.92 -1.52 -14.42
C VAL A 820 20.97 -1.27 -13.35
N ALA A 821 22.12 -1.96 -13.35
CA ALA A 821 23.10 -1.80 -12.26
C ALA A 821 24.32 -1.00 -12.67
N MET A 822 25.15 -1.51 -13.58
CA MET A 822 26.43 -0.95 -13.95
C MET A 822 26.81 -1.20 -15.41
N ALA A 823 27.33 -0.16 -16.06
CA ALA A 823 28.10 -0.26 -17.30
C ALA A 823 29.55 0.19 -17.04
N ALA A 824 30.53 -0.69 -17.23
CA ALA A 824 31.92 -0.42 -16.91
C ALA A 824 32.90 -0.80 -18.04
N TYR A 825 33.69 0.18 -18.48
CA TYR A 825 34.78 0.03 -19.46
C TYR A 825 36.15 -0.03 -18.77
N GLY A 826 37.11 -0.69 -19.41
CA GLY A 826 38.47 -0.83 -18.89
C GLY A 826 38.59 -2.02 -17.97
N PHE A 827 39.15 -1.84 -16.76
CA PHE A 827 39.47 -2.94 -15.84
C PHE A 827 38.32 -3.94 -15.65
N PHE A 828 37.11 -3.48 -15.32
CA PHE A 828 35.97 -4.36 -15.08
C PHE A 828 35.52 -5.10 -16.35
N GLY A 829 35.53 -4.44 -17.51
CA GLY A 829 35.26 -5.06 -18.80
C GLY A 829 36.26 -6.16 -19.15
N ASP A 830 37.55 -5.89 -18.98
CA ASP A 830 38.61 -6.86 -19.25
C ASP A 830 38.57 -8.06 -18.30
N VAL A 831 38.25 -7.83 -17.02
CA VAL A 831 38.07 -8.88 -16.03
C VAL A 831 36.91 -9.77 -16.43
N MET A 832 35.78 -9.20 -16.84
CA MET A 832 34.65 -9.98 -17.34
C MET A 832 35.02 -10.80 -18.56
N GLN A 833 35.64 -10.18 -19.58
CA GLN A 833 36.04 -10.86 -20.81
C GLN A 833 36.99 -12.04 -20.57
N ASP A 834 37.91 -11.92 -19.63
CA ASP A 834 38.81 -13.00 -19.25
C ASP A 834 38.11 -14.07 -18.41
N SER A 835 37.23 -13.65 -17.48
CA SER A 835 36.53 -14.56 -16.58
C SER A 835 35.52 -15.48 -17.28
N GLU A 836 35.00 -15.05 -18.43
CA GLU A 836 34.12 -15.87 -19.29
C GLU A 836 34.83 -17.13 -19.81
N LYS A 837 36.14 -17.04 -20.06
CA LYS A 837 36.98 -18.19 -20.47
C LYS A 837 37.21 -19.18 -19.31
N LEU A 838 36.93 -18.76 -18.09
CA LEU A 838 37.17 -19.49 -16.85
C LEU A 838 35.86 -19.88 -16.13
N ARG A 839 34.73 -19.98 -16.84
CA ARG A 839 33.43 -20.38 -16.27
C ARG A 839 33.50 -21.69 -15.46
N TRP A 840 34.37 -22.62 -15.84
CA TRP A 840 34.59 -23.90 -15.14
C TRP A 840 35.06 -23.73 -13.68
N MET A 841 35.64 -22.57 -13.32
CA MET A 841 36.14 -22.27 -11.97
C MET A 841 35.05 -21.75 -11.01
N GLY A 842 33.82 -21.54 -11.49
CA GLY A 842 32.77 -20.90 -10.71
C GLY A 842 33.18 -19.50 -10.22
N PRO A 843 32.69 -19.02 -9.06
CA PRO A 843 32.93 -17.65 -8.58
C PRO A 843 34.40 -17.23 -8.41
N LYS A 844 35.32 -18.19 -8.24
CA LYS A 844 36.77 -17.90 -8.13
C LYS A 844 37.36 -17.33 -9.41
N ARG A 845 36.68 -17.47 -10.55
CA ARG A 845 37.08 -16.90 -11.85
C ARG A 845 37.33 -15.39 -11.76
N TYR A 846 36.52 -14.67 -10.98
CA TYR A 846 36.63 -13.22 -10.86
C TYR A 846 37.91 -12.79 -10.14
N ASP A 847 38.34 -13.54 -9.12
CA ASP A 847 39.55 -13.21 -8.36
C ASP A 847 40.81 -13.48 -9.22
N VAL A 848 40.81 -14.57 -9.99
CA VAL A 848 41.91 -14.93 -10.90
C VAL A 848 42.03 -13.95 -12.07
N SER A 849 40.92 -13.69 -12.77
CA SER A 849 40.89 -12.72 -13.86
C SER A 849 41.18 -11.30 -13.34
N GLY A 850 40.65 -10.95 -12.16
CA GLY A 850 40.94 -9.72 -11.44
C GLY A 850 42.43 -9.50 -11.23
N PHE A 851 43.13 -10.47 -10.64
CA PHE A 851 44.58 -10.39 -10.43
C PHE A 851 45.36 -10.30 -11.76
N LYS A 852 45.03 -11.16 -12.74
CA LYS A 852 45.69 -11.17 -14.06
C LYS A 852 45.54 -9.84 -14.79
N LYS A 853 44.33 -9.28 -14.80
CA LYS A 853 44.05 -8.00 -15.45
C LYS A 853 44.61 -6.82 -14.67
N PHE A 854 44.64 -6.89 -13.33
CA PHE A 854 45.26 -5.86 -12.50
C PHE A 854 46.75 -5.70 -12.84
N MET A 855 47.47 -6.82 -12.99
CA MET A 855 48.90 -6.81 -13.34
C MET A 855 49.18 -6.36 -14.78
N SER A 856 48.20 -6.43 -15.68
CA SER A 856 48.35 -6.13 -17.10
C SER A 856 47.66 -4.84 -17.56
N ASN A 857 46.86 -4.19 -16.69
CA ASN A 857 46.15 -2.96 -17.00
C ASN A 857 47.14 -1.80 -17.25
N ARG A 858 46.94 -1.08 -18.35
CA ARG A 858 47.77 0.06 -18.81
C ARG A 858 46.96 1.35 -19.00
N GLY A 859 45.65 1.33 -18.72
CA GLY A 859 44.74 2.41 -19.06
C GLY A 859 44.38 2.47 -20.55
N TYR A 860 43.34 3.23 -20.86
CA TYR A 860 42.69 3.32 -22.15
C TYR A 860 42.39 4.78 -22.50
N ASP A 861 42.86 5.22 -23.65
CA ASP A 861 42.65 6.59 -24.14
C ASP A 861 41.23 6.77 -24.69
N GLY A 862 40.49 7.74 -24.17
CA GLY A 862 39.17 8.08 -24.68
C GLY A 862 38.69 9.47 -24.28
N THR A 863 37.51 9.82 -24.80
CA THR A 863 36.76 11.02 -24.46
C THR A 863 35.40 10.60 -23.91
N VAL A 864 35.09 11.04 -22.69
CA VAL A 864 33.76 10.90 -22.09
C VAL A 864 33.06 12.24 -22.18
N THR A 865 31.89 12.29 -22.79
CA THR A 865 31.04 13.49 -22.86
C THR A 865 29.74 13.18 -22.13
N PHE A 866 29.30 14.01 -21.18
CA PHE A 866 28.15 13.70 -20.33
C PHE A 866 27.31 14.93 -20.03
N LEU A 867 26.03 14.69 -19.72
CA LEU A 867 25.07 15.71 -19.32
C LEU A 867 24.83 15.62 -17.80
N PRO A 868 25.34 16.59 -17.00
CA PRO A 868 25.12 16.62 -15.55
C PRO A 868 23.63 16.75 -15.18
N ALA A 869 23.24 16.21 -14.02
CA ALA A 869 21.93 16.48 -13.43
C ALA A 869 21.85 17.94 -12.91
N GLN A 870 20.69 18.59 -13.08
CA GLN A 870 20.48 20.01 -12.73
C GLN A 870 20.19 20.25 -11.22
N THR A 871 20.01 19.19 -10.42
CA THR A 871 19.58 19.29 -9.01
C THR A 871 20.76 19.23 -8.04
N GLY A 872 20.91 20.27 -7.20
CA GLY A 872 21.93 20.34 -6.15
C GLY A 872 21.66 19.48 -4.91
N GLU A 873 20.45 18.94 -4.80
CA GLU A 873 20.05 17.94 -3.81
C GLU A 873 20.21 16.55 -4.44
N ASN A 874 20.84 15.60 -3.73
CA ASN A 874 21.30 14.31 -4.24
C ASN A 874 22.62 14.42 -5.04
N ALA A 875 23.73 14.76 -4.37
CA ALA A 875 25.07 14.64 -4.94
C ALA A 875 25.66 13.26 -4.62
N PRO A 876 26.52 12.67 -5.48
CA PRO A 876 27.08 11.34 -5.21
C PRO A 876 27.86 11.20 -3.88
N ARG A 877 28.29 12.33 -3.32
CA ARG A 877 29.05 12.44 -2.06
C ARG A 877 28.24 12.90 -0.85
N ASP A 878 26.95 13.17 -0.98
CA ASP A 878 26.12 13.68 0.12
C ASP A 878 25.77 12.62 1.19
N ARG A 879 26.11 11.35 0.93
CA ARG A 879 25.89 10.18 1.80
C ARG A 879 24.40 9.86 2.04
N THR A 880 23.50 10.44 1.25
CA THR A 880 22.10 10.02 1.22
C THR A 880 22.01 8.59 0.70
N ARG A 881 21.05 7.79 1.19
CA ARG A 881 20.90 6.41 0.76
C ARG A 881 19.48 6.13 0.35
N CYS A 882 19.33 5.39 -0.74
CA CYS A 882 18.04 4.87 -1.14
C CYS A 882 17.58 3.78 -0.15
N ARG A 883 16.46 4.05 0.52
CA ARG A 883 15.82 3.19 1.52
C ARG A 883 14.36 2.96 1.17
N SER A 884 13.70 2.06 1.91
CA SER A 884 12.25 1.87 1.83
C SER A 884 11.54 3.21 2.03
N GLY A 885 10.60 3.54 1.15
CA GLY A 885 9.86 4.81 1.19
C GLY A 885 10.66 6.05 0.75
N CYS A 886 11.74 5.90 -0.02
CA CYS A 886 12.56 7.03 -0.46
C CYS A 886 11.78 8.07 -1.29
N ASN A 887 11.68 9.31 -0.79
CA ASN A 887 10.94 10.41 -1.44
C ASN A 887 11.49 10.74 -2.84
N VAL A 888 12.82 10.81 -3.01
CA VAL A 888 13.47 11.11 -4.30
C VAL A 888 13.04 10.13 -5.41
N CYS A 889 12.95 8.84 -5.07
CA CYS A 889 12.55 7.79 -6.01
C CYS A 889 11.03 7.71 -6.19
N ASN A 890 10.25 8.29 -5.29
CA ASN A 890 8.80 8.26 -5.30
C ASN A 890 8.17 9.56 -5.84
N ASP A 891 8.95 10.63 -5.98
CA ASP A 891 8.50 11.90 -6.55
C ASP A 891 8.09 11.73 -8.02
N PHE A 892 6.80 11.52 -8.23
CA PHE A 892 6.13 11.69 -9.52
C PHE A 892 6.05 13.19 -9.81
N CYS A 893 7.18 13.81 -10.15
CA CYS A 893 7.13 15.12 -10.78
C CYS A 893 6.45 14.94 -12.14
N ASP A 894 5.22 15.43 -12.22
CA ASP A 894 4.33 15.48 -13.39
C ASP A 894 4.85 16.45 -14.46
N SER A 895 6.14 16.41 -14.77
CA SER A 895 6.70 17.14 -15.90
C SER A 895 6.61 16.27 -17.15
N GLY A 896 5.37 16.04 -17.58
CA GLY A 896 4.99 15.81 -18.98
C GLY A 896 5.17 17.07 -19.84
N GLN A 897 5.93 18.07 -19.40
CA GLN A 897 6.46 19.08 -20.31
C GLN A 897 7.49 18.42 -21.21
N GLN A 898 7.07 18.13 -22.43
CA GLN A 898 7.92 18.20 -23.61
C GLN A 898 8.76 19.48 -23.50
N ARG A 899 10.01 19.36 -23.02
CA ARG A 899 11.01 20.35 -23.37
C ARG A 899 11.37 20.07 -24.82
N ASP A 900 11.12 21.08 -25.64
CA ASP A 900 11.47 21.15 -27.05
C ASP A 900 12.89 20.60 -27.28
N PRO A 901 13.10 19.61 -28.18
CA PRO A 901 14.43 19.04 -28.46
C PRO A 901 15.47 20.09 -28.91
N GLN A 902 15.04 21.31 -29.21
CA GLN A 902 15.90 22.43 -29.62
C GLN A 902 16.45 23.28 -28.45
N GLN A 903 16.09 23.00 -27.20
CA GLN A 903 16.65 23.71 -26.03
C GLN A 903 17.41 22.78 -25.05
N SER A 904 18.58 22.25 -25.44
CA SER A 904 19.70 22.01 -24.50
C SER A 904 20.98 21.52 -25.20
N THR A 905 21.59 22.33 -26.08
CA THR A 905 23.02 22.15 -26.39
C THR A 905 23.93 22.81 -25.34
N THR A 906 23.37 23.65 -24.47
CA THR A 906 24.09 24.33 -23.38
C THR A 906 24.08 23.48 -22.10
N GLY A 907 25.12 22.67 -21.88
CA GLY A 907 25.30 21.95 -20.60
C GLY A 907 26.15 20.68 -20.64
N TRP A 908 26.48 20.13 -21.81
CA TRP A 908 27.35 18.96 -21.92
C TRP A 908 28.78 19.26 -21.46
N GLN A 909 29.36 18.35 -20.69
CA GLN A 909 30.75 18.42 -20.25
C GLN A 909 31.57 17.32 -20.90
N SER A 910 32.83 17.62 -21.26
CA SER A 910 33.75 16.64 -21.83
C SER A 910 34.97 16.42 -20.94
N ARG A 911 35.42 15.16 -20.85
CA ARG A 911 36.64 14.73 -20.17
C ARG A 911 37.41 13.83 -21.12
N ARG A 912 38.55 14.32 -21.59
CA ARG A 912 39.49 13.58 -22.43
C ARG A 912 40.67 13.09 -21.59
N GLY A 913 41.17 11.89 -21.88
CA GLY A 913 42.43 11.41 -21.33
C GLY A 913 42.50 9.88 -21.18
N PRO A 914 43.58 9.39 -20.56
CA PRO A 914 43.75 7.97 -20.26
C PRO A 914 42.95 7.58 -19.01
N PHE A 915 42.05 6.62 -19.18
CA PHE A 915 41.23 6.07 -18.10
C PHE A 915 41.64 4.63 -17.77
N ILE A 916 41.80 4.32 -16.49
CA ILE A 916 41.89 2.93 -16.01
C ILE A 916 40.53 2.26 -16.06
N SER A 917 39.47 3.01 -15.73
CA SER A 917 38.09 2.56 -15.78
C SER A 917 37.13 3.74 -15.96
N VAL A 918 36.07 3.52 -16.73
CA VAL A 918 34.91 4.42 -16.85
C VAL A 918 33.70 3.61 -16.42
N ILE A 919 32.97 4.07 -15.41
CA ILE A 919 31.89 3.30 -14.79
C ILE A 919 30.66 4.19 -14.70
N GLY A 920 29.54 3.75 -15.27
CA GLY A 920 28.22 4.29 -14.97
C GLY A 920 27.49 3.35 -14.02
N ALA A 921 27.19 3.82 -12.81
CA ALA A 921 26.45 3.07 -11.79
C ALA A 921 25.04 3.66 -11.63
N ASN A 922 24.04 2.89 -12.04
CA ASN A 922 22.62 3.28 -12.01
C ASN A 922 21.94 2.91 -10.69
N ILE A 923 22.52 1.98 -9.94
CA ILE A 923 22.19 1.70 -8.54
C ILE A 923 23.49 1.62 -7.74
N SER A 924 23.40 1.41 -6.43
CA SER A 924 24.61 1.35 -5.60
C SER A 924 25.61 0.26 -5.98
N CYS A 925 25.14 -0.79 -6.64
CA CYS A 925 25.92 -1.97 -7.01
C CYS A 925 26.51 -2.68 -5.78
N ALA A 926 25.82 -2.56 -4.64
CA ALA A 926 26.18 -3.23 -3.41
C ALA A 926 26.00 -4.75 -3.52
N CYS A 927 26.94 -5.48 -2.94
CA CYS A 927 26.91 -6.95 -2.88
C CYS A 927 27.71 -7.45 -1.67
N ALA A 928 27.73 -8.76 -1.46
CA ALA A 928 28.47 -9.36 -0.34
C ALA A 928 29.99 -9.06 -0.34
N LYS A 929 30.60 -8.77 -1.50
CA LYS A 929 32.03 -8.41 -1.62
C LYS A 929 32.28 -6.89 -1.48
N SER A 930 31.29 -6.06 -1.80
CA SER A 930 31.33 -4.60 -1.70
C SER A 930 30.03 -4.14 -1.03
N PRO A 931 29.97 -4.13 0.32
CA PRO A 931 28.73 -3.93 1.05
C PRO A 931 28.09 -2.56 0.83
N GLU A 932 28.93 -1.55 0.58
CA GLU A 932 28.49 -0.18 0.28
C GLU A 932 28.28 0.05 -1.23
N GLY A 933 28.78 -0.87 -2.06
CA GLY A 933 28.71 -0.77 -3.51
C GLY A 933 29.73 0.20 -4.12
N LEU A 934 29.62 0.38 -5.44
CA LEU A 934 30.45 1.32 -6.20
C LEU A 934 29.95 2.75 -6.07
N SER A 935 28.63 2.93 -5.92
CA SER A 935 28.02 4.23 -5.63
C SER A 935 26.99 4.19 -4.49
N PRO A 936 27.43 4.28 -3.22
CA PRO A 936 26.59 4.13 -2.04
C PRO A 936 25.36 5.04 -1.98
N SER A 937 25.44 6.21 -2.63
CA SER A 937 24.41 7.25 -2.68
C SER A 937 23.63 7.27 -4.00
N ALA A 938 23.72 6.21 -4.82
CA ALA A 938 22.89 6.07 -6.01
C ALA A 938 21.46 5.69 -5.61
N HIS A 939 20.50 6.39 -6.20
CA HIS A 939 19.08 6.14 -6.01
C HIS A 939 18.57 5.12 -7.03
N LEU A 940 17.44 4.47 -6.72
CA LEU A 940 16.87 3.47 -7.63
C LEU A 940 16.09 4.12 -8.78
N ALA A 941 15.54 5.32 -8.58
CA ALA A 941 14.51 5.87 -9.47
C ALA A 941 14.55 7.42 -9.63
N ASP A 942 15.71 8.05 -9.53
CA ASP A 942 15.85 9.52 -9.58
C ASP A 942 16.06 10.09 -11.00
N GLY A 943 16.06 9.23 -12.02
CA GLY A 943 16.35 9.56 -13.41
C GLY A 943 17.84 9.84 -13.68
N CYS A 944 18.73 9.42 -12.78
CA CYS A 944 20.15 9.71 -12.85
C CYS A 944 21.01 8.44 -12.71
N LEU A 945 22.26 8.54 -13.13
CA LEU A 945 23.30 7.54 -12.87
C LEU A 945 24.58 8.24 -12.41
N ASP A 946 25.41 7.52 -11.65
CA ASP A 946 26.71 8.01 -11.19
C ASP A 946 27.82 7.58 -12.14
N LEU A 947 28.39 8.57 -12.83
CA LEU A 947 29.53 8.42 -13.72
C LEU A 947 30.82 8.58 -12.92
N ILE A 948 31.53 7.48 -12.71
CA ILE A 948 32.82 7.39 -12.02
C ILE A 948 33.94 7.25 -13.05
N LEU A 949 34.84 8.23 -13.09
CA LEU A 949 36.00 8.24 -13.98
C LEU A 949 37.26 7.98 -13.16
N VAL A 950 37.94 6.86 -13.43
CA VAL A 950 39.22 6.54 -12.80
C VAL A 950 40.33 6.88 -13.78
N ARG A 951 41.00 8.02 -13.54
CA ARG A 951 42.15 8.48 -14.32
C ARG A 951 43.34 7.53 -14.18
N HIS A 952 44.26 7.60 -15.14
CA HIS A 952 45.52 6.89 -15.05
C HIS A 952 46.28 7.21 -13.75
N THR A 953 46.67 6.18 -13.01
CA THR A 953 47.40 6.28 -11.75
C THR A 953 48.35 5.09 -11.58
N SER A 954 49.21 5.13 -10.56
CA SER A 954 50.09 4.00 -10.22
C SER A 954 49.30 2.77 -9.78
N ARG A 955 49.84 1.57 -10.02
CA ARG A 955 49.21 0.30 -9.58
C ARG A 955 48.94 0.26 -8.09
N LEU A 956 49.84 0.81 -7.26
CA LEU A 956 49.65 0.84 -5.81
C LEU A 956 48.45 1.71 -5.41
N GLN A 957 48.30 2.88 -6.03
CA GLN A 957 47.16 3.77 -5.79
C GLN A 957 45.85 3.12 -6.29
N TYR A 958 45.87 2.47 -7.45
CA TYR A 958 44.72 1.73 -7.95
C TYR A 958 44.34 0.54 -7.05
N LEU A 959 45.32 -0.18 -6.49
CA LEU A 959 45.06 -1.24 -5.51
C LEU A 959 44.40 -0.67 -4.24
N ARG A 960 44.87 0.47 -3.73
CA ARG A 960 44.25 1.16 -2.60
C ARG A 960 42.79 1.52 -2.90
N HIS A 961 42.50 1.99 -4.10
CA HIS A 961 41.14 2.24 -4.56
C HIS A 961 40.28 0.97 -4.57
N MET A 962 40.77 -0.15 -5.14
CA MET A 962 40.07 -1.45 -5.13
C MET A 962 39.80 -1.98 -3.71
N ILE A 963 40.76 -1.81 -2.78
CA ILE A 963 40.58 -2.17 -1.37
C ILE A 963 39.49 -1.30 -0.73
N ARG A 964 39.42 0.00 -1.04
CA ARG A 964 38.38 0.89 -0.50
C ARG A 964 36.98 0.49 -0.96
N ILE A 965 36.78 0.13 -2.23
CA ILE A 965 35.51 -0.39 -2.76
C ILE A 965 35.03 -1.63 -1.99
N SER A 966 35.95 -2.46 -1.50
CA SER A 966 35.63 -3.67 -0.72
C SER A 966 35.48 -3.39 0.79
N SER A 967 35.62 -2.13 1.21
CA SER A 967 35.59 -1.69 2.60
C SER A 967 34.40 -0.74 2.85
N LYS A 968 34.33 -0.13 4.04
CA LYS A 968 33.37 0.94 4.36
C LYS A 968 33.94 2.35 4.19
N ALA A 969 35.18 2.48 3.74
CA ALA A 969 35.83 3.77 3.52
C ALA A 969 35.31 4.43 2.24
N ASP A 970 35.31 5.76 2.20
CA ASP A 970 34.95 6.53 1.01
C ASP A 970 35.89 6.19 -0.16
N GLN A 971 35.35 5.50 -1.16
CA GLN A 971 36.05 5.07 -2.35
C GLN A 971 36.34 6.21 -3.32
N PHE A 972 35.65 7.35 -3.18
CA PHE A 972 35.84 8.52 -4.03
C PHE A 972 36.94 9.46 -3.51
N ASN A 973 37.49 9.22 -2.32
CA ASN A 973 38.51 10.09 -1.71
C ASN A 973 39.93 9.86 -2.30
N PHE A 974 40.07 10.09 -3.61
CA PHE A 974 41.32 10.04 -4.36
C PHE A 974 41.30 11.08 -5.49
N ASP A 975 42.41 11.81 -5.70
CA ASP A 975 42.50 12.87 -6.72
C ASP A 975 42.37 12.35 -8.17
N PHE A 976 42.58 11.05 -8.38
CA PHE A 976 42.45 10.39 -9.67
C PHE A 976 41.06 9.77 -9.91
N VAL A 977 40.10 9.99 -9.00
CA VAL A 977 38.72 9.50 -9.11
C VAL A 977 37.77 10.69 -9.19
N GLU A 978 37.17 10.91 -10.37
CA GLU A 978 36.11 11.89 -10.57
C GLU A 978 34.75 11.18 -10.49
N ILE A 979 33.74 11.84 -9.92
CA ILE A 979 32.36 11.34 -9.89
C ILE A 979 31.39 12.45 -10.26
N HIS A 980 30.47 12.13 -11.17
CA HIS A 980 29.46 13.05 -11.67
C HIS A 980 28.10 12.36 -11.69
N ARG A 981 27.07 13.03 -11.17
CA ARG A 981 25.68 12.61 -11.38
C ARG A 981 25.21 13.08 -12.73
N VAL A 982 24.79 12.15 -13.59
CA VAL A 982 24.48 12.43 -15.00
C VAL A 982 23.18 11.77 -15.44
N ARG A 983 22.53 12.35 -16.46
CA ARG A 983 21.34 11.75 -17.10
C ARG A 983 21.71 10.88 -18.29
N GLU A 984 22.82 11.22 -18.93
CA GLU A 984 23.36 10.47 -20.06
C GLU A 984 24.84 10.78 -20.26
N PHE A 985 25.56 9.82 -20.86
CA PHE A 985 26.94 10.02 -21.27
C PHE A 985 27.30 9.21 -22.52
N TYR A 986 28.27 9.72 -23.26
CA TYR A 986 28.88 9.12 -24.44
C TYR A 986 30.35 8.84 -24.15
N PHE A 987 30.86 7.67 -24.53
CA PHE A 987 32.30 7.39 -24.54
C PHE A 987 32.80 7.12 -25.97
N ARG A 988 33.85 7.83 -26.42
CA ARG A 988 34.59 7.58 -27.67
C ARG A 988 36.03 7.17 -27.36
N PRO A 989 36.54 6.04 -27.92
CA PRO A 989 37.98 5.79 -27.89
C PRO A 989 38.72 6.78 -28.80
N LEU A 990 39.93 7.20 -28.41
CA LEU A 990 40.74 8.16 -29.19
C LEU A 990 41.33 7.60 -30.52
N SER A 991 40.87 6.45 -30.99
CA SER A 991 41.43 5.75 -32.17
C SER A 991 40.50 5.69 -33.38
N GLU A 992 39.43 6.50 -33.40
CA GLU A 992 38.34 6.43 -34.38
C GLU A 992 38.18 7.69 -35.27
N ASP A 993 39.20 8.54 -35.39
CA ASP A 993 39.18 9.73 -36.28
C ASP A 993 39.34 9.40 -37.78
N SER A 994 38.87 8.23 -38.23
CA SER A 994 38.95 7.85 -39.65
C SER A 994 37.80 6.94 -40.09
N GLU A 995 36.60 7.52 -40.21
CA GLU A 995 35.74 7.24 -41.36
C GLU A 995 35.22 8.57 -41.94
N PRO A 996 35.44 8.85 -43.23
CA PRO A 996 34.89 10.02 -43.90
C PRO A 996 33.47 9.72 -44.41
N GLY A 997 32.52 10.62 -44.13
CA GLY A 997 31.24 10.72 -44.84
C GLY A 997 30.01 10.19 -44.08
N ASP A 998 29.28 11.08 -43.44
CA ASP A 998 27.90 11.40 -43.88
C ASP A 998 27.49 12.75 -43.24
N GLU A 999 27.33 13.75 -44.11
CA GLU A 999 26.83 15.07 -43.78
C GLU A 999 25.33 14.99 -43.47
N ASN A 1000 24.97 15.10 -42.19
CA ASN A 1000 23.77 15.80 -41.72
C ASN A 1000 23.70 15.72 -40.20
N ASP A 1001 24.40 16.61 -39.50
CA ASP A 1001 23.98 17.07 -38.18
C ASP A 1001 24.22 18.59 -38.17
N GLY A 1002 23.12 19.32 -38.36
CA GLY A 1002 23.12 20.78 -38.40
C GLY A 1002 23.47 21.34 -37.02
N ILE A 1003 24.69 21.84 -36.88
CA ILE A 1003 25.06 22.79 -35.83
C ILE A 1003 25.90 23.86 -36.54
N GLU A 1004 25.32 25.04 -36.74
CA GLU A 1004 26.02 26.21 -37.24
C GLU A 1004 27.09 26.64 -36.23
N GLU A 1005 28.37 26.59 -36.64
CA GLU A 1005 29.49 27.16 -35.89
C GLU A 1005 29.51 28.69 -36.07
N THR A 1006 29.12 29.44 -35.05
CA THR A 1006 29.53 30.83 -34.91
C THR A 1006 30.92 30.89 -34.27
N GLY A 1007 31.93 31.19 -35.07
CA GLY A 1007 33.31 31.22 -34.65
C GLY A 1007 33.68 32.40 -33.76
N THR A 1008 34.64 32.17 -32.86
CA THR A 1008 35.66 33.15 -32.48
C THR A 1008 36.98 32.43 -32.34
N ARG A 1009 37.97 32.98 -33.06
CA ARG A 1009 39.37 32.60 -33.17
C ARG A 1009 40.06 32.55 -31.81
N ASP A 1010 40.90 31.55 -31.61
CA ASP A 1010 42.20 31.64 -30.94
C ASP A 1010 42.99 30.34 -31.24
N ASP A 1011 43.45 30.24 -32.48
CA ASP A 1011 44.60 29.40 -32.84
C ASP A 1011 45.84 30.28 -32.72
N ASP A 1012 46.78 29.94 -31.84
CA ASP A 1012 48.23 30.11 -32.05
C ASP A 1012 49.04 29.73 -30.78
N GLU A 1013 49.07 28.45 -30.38
CA GLU A 1013 50.22 27.96 -29.56
C GLU A 1013 50.49 26.43 -29.52
N GLU A 1014 49.91 25.59 -30.39
CA GLU A 1014 50.17 24.13 -30.32
C GLU A 1014 50.71 23.52 -31.63
N ARG A 1015 51.31 24.33 -32.50
CA ARG A 1015 51.89 23.87 -33.78
C ARG A 1015 53.38 23.55 -33.76
N LEU A 1016 54.02 23.55 -32.59
CA LEU A 1016 55.47 23.28 -32.45
C LEU A 1016 55.88 21.97 -31.78
N ALA A 1017 54.97 21.13 -31.29
CA ALA A 1017 55.33 19.86 -30.64
C ALA A 1017 55.21 18.61 -31.54
N ALA A 1018 54.66 18.72 -32.75
CA ALA A 1018 54.36 17.56 -33.63
C ALA A 1018 55.51 17.12 -34.55
N LYS A 1019 56.79 17.36 -34.17
CA LYS A 1019 57.96 17.00 -35.00
C LYS A 1019 59.06 16.27 -34.25
N THR A 1020 58.75 15.38 -33.31
CA THR A 1020 59.73 14.40 -32.81
C THR A 1020 59.03 13.19 -32.18
N SER A 1021 58.84 12.12 -32.95
CA SER A 1021 59.01 10.70 -32.55
C SER A 1021 58.21 9.74 -33.43
N SER A 1022 58.81 9.35 -34.56
CA SER A 1022 58.49 8.09 -35.22
C SER A 1022 59.05 6.94 -34.37
N VAL A 1023 58.23 6.31 -33.52
CA VAL A 1023 58.57 5.03 -32.87
C VAL A 1023 57.34 4.13 -32.85
N THR A 1024 57.37 3.11 -33.71
CA THR A 1024 56.60 1.85 -33.68
C THR A 1024 55.27 1.86 -32.89
N SER A 1025 54.16 2.25 -33.54
CA SER A 1025 52.83 2.15 -32.94
C SER A 1025 52.41 0.68 -32.83
N ARG A 1026 52.69 0.05 -31.67
CA ARG A 1026 51.88 -1.09 -31.23
C ARG A 1026 50.41 -0.65 -31.28
N PRO A 1027 49.47 -1.48 -31.79
CA PRO A 1027 48.06 -1.13 -31.73
C PRO A 1027 47.70 -0.80 -30.28
N ARG A 1028 47.20 0.42 -30.03
CA ARG A 1028 46.78 0.83 -28.69
C ARG A 1028 45.70 -0.14 -28.24
N ALA A 1029 45.90 -0.75 -27.06
CA ALA A 1029 45.00 -1.77 -26.54
C ALA A 1029 43.59 -1.20 -26.38
N ARG A 1030 42.58 -1.91 -26.87
CA ARG A 1030 41.16 -1.57 -26.69
C ARG A 1030 40.56 -2.47 -25.62
N SER A 1031 39.69 -1.92 -24.78
CA SER A 1031 38.91 -2.69 -23.82
C SER A 1031 37.51 -2.97 -24.36
N VAL A 1032 36.70 -3.63 -23.56
CA VAL A 1032 35.28 -3.91 -23.80
C VAL A 1032 34.46 -3.40 -22.62
N TRP A 1033 33.15 -3.25 -22.81
CA TRP A 1033 32.24 -2.90 -21.74
C TRP A 1033 31.70 -4.15 -21.05
N ASN A 1034 31.65 -4.10 -19.71
CA ASN A 1034 30.82 -4.96 -18.88
C ASN A 1034 29.51 -4.22 -18.58
N VAL A 1035 28.40 -4.71 -19.10
CA VAL A 1035 27.06 -4.18 -18.85
C VAL A 1035 26.29 -5.24 -18.08
N ASP A 1036 26.21 -5.09 -16.76
CA ASP A 1036 25.53 -6.02 -15.84
C ASP A 1036 25.92 -7.50 -15.94
N GLY A 1037 27.20 -7.74 -16.21
CA GLY A 1037 27.76 -9.08 -16.36
C GLY A 1037 27.80 -9.58 -17.80
N GLU A 1038 27.24 -8.82 -18.75
CA GLU A 1038 27.24 -9.14 -20.17
C GLU A 1038 28.21 -8.23 -20.95
N LEU A 1039 28.89 -8.80 -21.95
CA LEU A 1039 29.93 -8.08 -22.71
C LEU A 1039 29.33 -7.27 -23.86
N VAL A 1040 29.77 -6.01 -24.01
CA VAL A 1040 29.59 -5.19 -25.22
C VAL A 1040 30.98 -4.88 -25.80
N THR A 1041 31.26 -5.41 -26.98
CA THR A 1041 32.59 -5.37 -27.61
C THR A 1041 32.90 -4.04 -28.32
N HIS A 1042 31.85 -3.29 -28.68
CA HIS A 1042 32.00 -1.98 -29.29
C HIS A 1042 32.37 -0.95 -28.21
N PRO A 1043 33.54 -0.28 -28.30
CA PRO A 1043 33.97 0.68 -27.30
C PRO A 1043 33.13 1.96 -27.33
N ALA A 1044 32.75 2.45 -28.51
CA ALA A 1044 31.96 3.67 -28.63
C ALA A 1044 30.48 3.41 -28.33
N ILE A 1045 29.97 3.96 -27.22
CA ILE A 1045 28.58 3.80 -26.78
C ILE A 1045 28.00 5.09 -26.21
N HIS A 1046 26.68 5.19 -26.26
CA HIS A 1046 25.86 6.21 -25.59
C HIS A 1046 24.99 5.51 -24.54
N ILE A 1047 25.01 5.99 -23.31
CA ILE A 1047 24.20 5.49 -22.20
C ILE A 1047 23.25 6.61 -21.78
N LYS A 1048 21.95 6.31 -21.75
CA LYS A 1048 20.88 7.23 -21.37
C LYS A 1048 19.96 6.58 -20.33
N VAL A 1049 19.67 7.30 -19.25
CA VAL A 1049 18.79 6.84 -18.16
C VAL A 1049 17.33 7.10 -18.53
N HIS A 1050 16.49 6.11 -18.27
CA HIS A 1050 15.04 6.18 -18.41
C HIS A 1050 14.40 6.04 -17.04
N ARG A 1051 13.83 7.15 -16.56
CA ARG A 1051 13.27 7.24 -15.22
C ARG A 1051 12.02 6.36 -15.08
N HIS A 1052 11.93 5.60 -14.00
CA HIS A 1052 10.77 4.77 -13.63
C HIS A 1052 10.34 3.78 -14.73
N LEU A 1053 11.28 3.27 -15.53
CA LEU A 1053 10.93 2.43 -16.69
C LEU A 1053 10.32 1.09 -16.27
N ILE A 1054 10.75 0.53 -15.14
CA ILE A 1054 10.23 -0.75 -14.63
C ILE A 1054 9.85 -0.67 -13.16
N ARG A 1055 9.11 -1.68 -12.72
CA ARG A 1055 8.72 -1.88 -11.31
C ARG A 1055 9.17 -3.26 -10.85
N LEU A 1056 9.72 -3.32 -9.63
CA LEU A 1056 10.14 -4.55 -8.99
C LEU A 1056 9.23 -4.91 -7.83
N PHE A 1057 9.01 -6.22 -7.64
CA PHE A 1057 8.44 -6.74 -6.40
C PHE A 1057 9.44 -6.65 -5.24
N ALA A 1058 9.60 -5.45 -4.70
CA ALA A 1058 10.47 -5.12 -3.59
C ALA A 1058 9.93 -3.90 -2.84
N ARG A 1059 10.29 -3.77 -1.56
CA ARG A 1059 9.89 -2.63 -0.71
C ARG A 1059 11.01 -1.61 -0.49
N GLY A 1060 12.25 -1.92 -0.87
CA GLY A 1060 13.44 -1.14 -0.50
C GLY A 1060 14.09 -1.64 0.79
N ILE A 1061 15.27 -1.09 1.11
CA ILE A 1061 16.03 -1.46 2.31
C ILE A 1061 15.46 -0.71 3.52
N GLU A 1062 14.87 -1.41 4.48
CA GLU A 1062 14.44 -0.83 5.76
C GLU A 1062 15.54 -0.93 6.83
N GLU A 1063 15.56 -0.03 7.83
CA GLU A 1063 16.49 -0.05 8.98
C GLU A 1063 15.82 -0.66 10.23
N CYS A 1064 16.56 -1.42 11.05
CA CYS A 1064 15.98 -2.22 12.13
C CYS A 1064 16.07 -1.44 13.45
N ASP A 1065 14.95 -1.17 14.10
CA ASP A 1065 14.89 -0.46 15.40
C ASP A 1065 15.45 -1.26 16.59
N ASP A 1066 16.01 -2.46 16.36
CA ASP A 1066 16.56 -3.35 17.41
C ASP A 1066 17.98 -2.95 17.88
N THR A 1067 18.38 -1.68 17.75
CA THR A 1067 19.46 -1.16 18.60
C THR A 1067 18.86 -0.76 19.94
N PRO A 1068 19.15 -1.49 21.05
CA PRO A 1068 18.74 -1.00 22.35
C PRO A 1068 19.42 0.36 22.57
N SER A 1069 18.61 1.41 22.69
CA SER A 1069 19.05 2.76 23.07
C SER A 1069 19.63 2.83 24.48
N CYS A 1070 19.68 1.70 25.19
CA CYS A 1070 20.30 1.57 26.49
C CYS A 1070 21.83 1.63 26.38
N THR A 1071 22.39 2.81 26.62
CA THR A 1071 23.83 3.07 26.77
C THR A 1071 24.49 2.20 27.86
N VAL A 1072 23.71 1.69 28.84
CA VAL A 1072 24.22 0.83 29.92
C VAL A 1072 24.57 -0.58 29.42
N CYS A 1073 23.91 -1.09 28.38
CA CYS A 1073 24.17 -2.42 27.83
C CYS A 1073 25.40 -2.48 26.90
N ARG A 1074 26.00 -1.32 26.55
CA ARG A 1074 27.24 -1.27 25.74
C ARG A 1074 28.51 -1.57 26.55
N ARG A 1075 28.43 -1.72 27.87
CA ARG A 1075 29.55 -2.10 28.73
C ARG A 1075 29.27 -3.41 29.47
N ARG A 1076 29.10 -4.51 28.74
CA ARG A 1076 29.36 -5.87 29.23
C ARG A 1076 29.85 -6.77 28.11
#